data_AF-A0A2H5B636-F1
#
_entry.id   AF-A0A2H5B636-F1
#
_cell.length_a   1.000
_cell.length_b   1.000
_cell.length_c   1.000
_cell.angle_alpha   90.00
_cell.angle_beta   90.00
_cell.angle_gamma   90.00
#
_symmetry.space_group_name_H-M   'P 1'
#
loop_
_entity.id
_entity.type
_entity.pdbx_description
1 polymer ?
#
loop_
_entity_poly.entity_id
_entity_poly.type
_entity_poly.pdbx_seq_one_letter_code
_entity_poly.pdbx_strand_id
1 'polypeptide(L)'
;MSALDEPLTKLVGDRTAKVLADSLKLRTVGDLLHHYPRRYVERGQLTSLDDLEVDEHVTVLARIEKVTLIPFKARKGDRLEVVVTDGRGRLSLVFFNQGWRQKELRPGAQGLFAGKVGVFNRSRQLASPDYQLIDEEEGGGAAEQFAGRLIPVYPASAQLPSWKLSLCVETALTKHLGDLRDPLPEELRTRHDLIPLAEAVELIHRPRSQADRERAQERLRWDEAFVLQTALAQRRAEDGARPAFARKGVADGLLDAFDARLPFTLTEGQQKVCGEIFAELATEHPMHRLLQGEVGSGKTLVALRAMLRTVDSGGQAVLLAPTEVLAQQHHRSIVEMMGDLAEGGSLFGSEIGTKVVLLTGSMGVPARRQAMLDMASGDAGLAIGTHALIEDKVQFQDLGLVVVDEQHRFGVEQRDALRAKGEQPPHLLVMTATPIPRTVAMTVFGDLETSVLDQLPAGRSPISTHVVPALEKPNFLARAWERVREEVGKGHQAYVVCPRIGDEPEDGKKKRKATPDDPEDLGAGSDEKRPPLSVVETAEKLVKGPLAGLRVEILHGRLAPEAKDEVMRRFSAGEVDVLVATTVIEVGVNVPNSTVMVIMDADRFGVSQLHQLRGRVGRGSAAGLCLLVSEMPAGSSARARLDAVAATLDGFELSRIDLEQRREGDVLGQAQSGVKSSLKVLSVLEDEEIIATAREEATRLVAADPTLAAHPALRETLAGLLDEDRAAFLDKG
;
A
#
# COMPACT_ATOMS: atom_id res chain seq x y z
N MET A 1 -26.01 10.03 21.87
CA MET A 1 -26.46 9.95 20.47
C MET A 1 -26.46 11.36 19.94
N SER A 2 -25.44 11.66 19.16
CA SER A 2 -25.33 12.90 18.42
C SER A 2 -26.47 12.98 17.41
N ALA A 3 -26.90 14.19 17.02
CA ALA A 3 -27.85 14.36 15.91
C ALA A 3 -27.32 13.73 14.60
N LEU A 4 -26.00 13.58 14.49
CA LEU A 4 -25.32 12.92 13.37
C LEU A 4 -25.54 11.40 13.34
N ASP A 5 -25.81 10.77 14.49
CA ASP A 5 -26.09 9.32 14.59
C ASP A 5 -27.53 8.98 14.19
N GLU A 6 -28.34 10.00 13.88
CA GLU A 6 -29.74 9.79 13.55
C GLU A 6 -29.90 8.95 12.26
N PRO A 7 -30.74 7.90 12.26
CA PRO A 7 -30.96 7.09 11.08
C PRO A 7 -31.57 7.89 9.92
N LEU A 8 -31.08 7.65 8.70
CA LEU A 8 -31.57 8.33 7.50
C LEU A 8 -33.06 8.10 7.21
N THR A 9 -33.68 7.08 7.79
CA THR A 9 -35.13 6.81 7.67
C THR A 9 -35.98 8.00 8.08
N LYS A 10 -35.55 8.74 9.10
CA LYS A 10 -36.26 9.94 9.60
C LYS A 10 -36.06 11.17 8.71
N LEU A 11 -34.97 11.21 7.94
CA LEU A 11 -34.62 12.35 7.09
C LEU A 11 -35.22 12.23 5.69
N VAL A 12 -35.07 11.08 5.04
CA VAL A 12 -35.39 10.87 3.61
C VAL A 12 -36.46 9.81 3.36
N GLY A 13 -36.98 9.18 4.43
CA GLY A 13 -37.97 8.12 4.39
C GLY A 13 -37.38 6.72 4.13
N ASP A 14 -38.08 5.69 4.60
CA ASP A 14 -37.61 4.28 4.64
C ASP A 14 -37.13 3.75 3.29
N ARG A 15 -37.83 4.07 2.20
CA ARG A 15 -37.50 3.58 0.86
C ARG A 15 -36.17 4.14 0.35
N THR A 16 -35.93 5.43 0.53
CA THR A 16 -34.69 6.10 0.10
C THR A 16 -33.53 5.72 1.01
N ALA A 17 -33.77 5.68 2.32
CA ALA A 17 -32.78 5.26 3.31
C ALA A 17 -32.27 3.83 3.07
N LYS A 18 -33.17 2.90 2.71
CA LYS A 18 -32.77 1.52 2.37
C LYS A 18 -31.84 1.47 1.15
N VAL A 19 -32.14 2.22 0.09
CA VAL A 19 -31.29 2.26 -1.11
C VAL A 19 -29.92 2.89 -0.79
N LEU A 20 -29.88 3.94 0.02
CA LEU A 20 -28.64 4.56 0.51
C LEU A 20 -27.78 3.58 1.31
N ALA A 21 -28.41 2.80 2.19
CA ALA A 21 -27.72 1.79 3.01
C ALA A 21 -27.23 0.59 2.17
N ASP A 22 -28.05 0.08 1.25
CA ASP A 22 -27.72 -1.12 0.47
C ASP A 22 -26.70 -0.82 -0.64
N SER A 23 -26.84 0.33 -1.32
CA SER A 23 -26.02 0.64 -2.51
C SER A 23 -24.78 1.49 -2.22
N LEU A 24 -24.82 2.35 -1.20
CA LEU A 24 -23.72 3.26 -0.86
C LEU A 24 -23.23 3.10 0.58
N LYS A 25 -23.80 2.16 1.35
CA LYS A 25 -23.46 1.91 2.77
C LYS A 25 -23.62 3.15 3.67
N LEU A 26 -24.53 4.07 3.32
CA LEU A 26 -24.85 5.28 4.09
C LEU A 26 -26.07 5.00 4.97
N ARG A 27 -25.95 5.13 6.29
CA ARG A 27 -26.99 4.76 7.28
C ARG A 27 -27.43 5.92 8.16
N THR A 28 -26.54 6.85 8.45
CA THR A 28 -26.77 7.97 9.39
C THR A 28 -26.77 9.34 8.70
N VAL A 29 -27.27 10.37 9.38
CA VAL A 29 -27.16 11.77 8.91
C VAL A 29 -25.69 12.17 8.73
N GLY A 30 -24.82 11.75 9.66
CA GLY A 30 -23.37 11.94 9.57
C GLY A 30 -22.78 11.32 8.30
N ASP A 31 -23.16 10.08 7.97
CA ASP A 31 -22.70 9.41 6.75
C ASP A 31 -23.01 10.23 5.49
N LEU A 32 -24.23 10.80 5.43
CA LEU A 32 -24.70 11.57 4.28
C LEU A 32 -24.02 12.94 4.17
N LEU A 33 -23.78 13.63 5.29
CA LEU A 33 -23.05 14.90 5.32
C LEU A 33 -21.56 14.73 5.00
N HIS A 34 -20.99 13.55 5.25
CA HIS A 34 -19.60 13.24 4.86
C HIS A 34 -19.52 12.50 3.52
N HIS A 35 -20.60 12.49 2.71
CA HIS A 35 -20.60 11.92 1.35
C HIS A 35 -20.27 13.02 0.33
N TYR A 36 -18.99 13.35 0.21
CA TYR A 36 -18.55 14.52 -0.55
C TYR A 36 -18.68 14.35 -2.08
N PRO A 37 -18.87 15.46 -2.83
CA PRO A 37 -18.86 15.43 -4.28
C PRO A 37 -17.49 15.01 -4.84
N ARG A 38 -17.47 14.14 -5.86
CA ARG A 38 -16.23 13.70 -6.55
C ARG A 38 -15.69 14.79 -7.48
N ARG A 39 -16.59 15.60 -8.06
CA ARG A 39 -16.23 16.72 -8.93
C ARG A 39 -17.34 17.76 -8.94
N TYR A 40 -17.02 18.93 -9.51
CA TYR A 40 -17.95 20.03 -9.66
C TYR A 40 -18.02 20.41 -11.13
N VAL A 41 -19.22 20.71 -11.61
CA VAL A 41 -19.45 21.16 -12.98
C VAL A 41 -19.98 22.58 -12.93
N GLU A 42 -19.33 23.50 -13.65
CA GLU A 42 -19.82 24.87 -13.76
C GLU A 42 -21.13 24.93 -14.54
N ARG A 43 -22.16 25.56 -13.97
CA ARG A 43 -23.42 25.79 -14.65
C ARG A 43 -23.19 26.70 -15.86
N GLY A 44 -23.26 26.11 -17.06
CA GLY A 44 -23.03 26.78 -18.35
C GLY A 44 -21.89 26.17 -19.17
N GLN A 45 -20.98 25.40 -18.56
CA GLN A 45 -19.92 24.67 -19.28
C GLN A 45 -20.31 23.21 -19.50
N LEU A 46 -20.18 22.72 -20.73
CA LEU A 46 -20.53 21.35 -21.10
C LEU A 46 -19.39 20.39 -20.72
N THR A 47 -19.73 19.17 -20.29
CA THR A 47 -18.73 18.14 -19.94
C THR A 47 -18.09 17.58 -21.21
N SER A 48 -16.76 17.47 -21.26
CA SER A 48 -16.04 16.78 -22.35
C SER A 48 -16.57 15.35 -22.53
N LEU A 49 -17.13 15.06 -23.71
CA LEU A 49 -17.66 13.74 -24.05
C LEU A 49 -16.60 12.80 -24.65
N ASP A 50 -15.44 13.35 -25.01
CA ASP A 50 -14.34 12.62 -25.66
C ASP A 50 -13.56 11.74 -24.66
N ASP A 51 -13.57 12.10 -23.38
CA ASP A 51 -12.83 11.41 -22.31
C ASP A 51 -13.64 10.30 -21.60
N LEU A 52 -14.85 9.99 -22.09
CA LEU A 52 -15.71 8.97 -21.47
C LEU A 52 -15.19 7.55 -21.71
N GLU A 53 -14.93 6.80 -20.62
CA GLU A 53 -14.57 5.38 -20.65
C GLU A 53 -15.79 4.49 -20.87
N VAL A 54 -15.60 3.39 -21.63
CA VAL A 54 -16.66 2.40 -21.88
C VAL A 54 -16.89 1.56 -20.63
N ASP A 55 -18.15 1.18 -20.39
CA ASP A 55 -18.62 0.41 -19.24
C ASP A 55 -18.64 1.16 -17.88
N GLU A 56 -18.31 2.45 -17.84
CA GLU A 56 -18.42 3.29 -16.64
C GLU A 56 -19.83 3.91 -16.49
N HIS A 57 -20.30 4.09 -15.24
CA HIS A 57 -21.47 4.93 -14.95
C HIS A 57 -21.03 6.39 -14.84
N VAL A 58 -21.49 7.22 -15.78
CA VAL A 58 -21.10 8.63 -15.85
C VAL A 58 -22.32 9.53 -15.71
N THR A 59 -22.11 10.74 -15.21
CA THR A 59 -23.08 11.84 -15.30
C THR A 59 -22.49 12.89 -16.24
N VAL A 60 -23.21 13.40 -17.23
CA VAL A 60 -22.68 14.40 -18.16
C VAL A 60 -23.63 15.58 -18.25
N LEU A 61 -23.08 16.79 -18.23
CA LEU A 61 -23.83 18.01 -18.55
C LEU A 61 -23.69 18.26 -20.05
N ALA A 62 -24.79 18.10 -20.78
CA ALA A 62 -24.79 18.20 -22.24
C ALA A 62 -26.02 18.95 -22.74
N ARG A 63 -25.94 19.50 -23.96
CA ARG A 63 -27.08 20.11 -24.65
C ARG A 63 -27.72 19.10 -25.59
N ILE A 64 -29.04 19.07 -25.62
CA ILE A 64 -29.80 18.23 -26.55
C ILE A 64 -29.71 18.82 -27.96
N GLU A 65 -29.09 18.09 -28.89
CA GLU A 65 -28.99 18.48 -30.30
C GLU A 65 -30.19 17.98 -31.11
N LYS A 66 -30.56 16.71 -30.91
CA LYS A 66 -31.59 16.05 -31.72
C LYS A 66 -32.37 15.00 -30.93
N VAL A 67 -33.67 14.90 -31.19
CA VAL A 67 -34.57 13.93 -30.55
C VAL A 67 -35.32 13.20 -31.65
N THR A 68 -35.21 11.87 -31.71
CA THR A 68 -35.80 11.04 -32.76
C THR A 68 -36.53 9.84 -32.16
N LEU A 69 -37.81 9.70 -32.47
CA LEU A 69 -38.59 8.51 -32.08
C LEU A 69 -38.59 7.49 -33.22
N ILE A 70 -38.10 6.28 -32.97
CA ILE A 70 -37.97 5.22 -33.97
C ILE A 70 -38.84 4.02 -33.54
N PRO A 71 -39.92 3.70 -34.26
CA PRO A 71 -40.73 2.51 -33.98
C PRO A 71 -39.98 1.22 -34.40
N PHE A 72 -40.17 0.13 -33.66
CA PHE A 72 -39.58 -1.16 -34.03
C PHE A 72 -40.29 -1.78 -35.24
N LYS A 73 -39.53 -2.15 -36.27
CA LYS A 73 -40.08 -2.72 -37.52
C LYS A 73 -40.66 -4.14 -37.38
N ALA A 74 -40.27 -4.89 -36.35
CA ALA A 74 -40.58 -6.33 -36.21
C ALA A 74 -41.17 -6.73 -34.85
N ARG A 75 -41.42 -5.77 -33.94
CA ARG A 75 -41.90 -6.00 -32.57
C ARG A 75 -42.80 -4.82 -32.16
N LYS A 76 -43.75 -5.02 -31.24
CA LYS A 76 -44.45 -3.89 -30.60
C LYS A 76 -43.46 -3.14 -29.69
N GLY A 77 -43.31 -1.83 -29.89
CA GLY A 77 -42.46 -0.96 -29.10
C GLY A 77 -41.82 0.17 -29.90
N ASP A 78 -41.19 1.11 -29.20
CA ASP A 78 -40.44 2.23 -29.76
C ASP A 78 -39.06 2.36 -29.10
N ARG A 79 -38.15 3.08 -29.76
CA ARG A 79 -36.95 3.58 -29.12
C ARG A 79 -36.85 5.09 -29.37
N LEU A 80 -36.63 5.85 -28.31
CA LEU A 80 -36.33 7.27 -28.37
C LEU A 80 -34.82 7.44 -28.36
N GLU A 81 -34.27 8.00 -29.42
CA GLU A 81 -32.86 8.30 -29.57
C GLU A 81 -32.66 9.82 -29.46
N VAL A 82 -31.91 10.23 -28.45
CA VAL A 82 -31.59 11.63 -28.17
C VAL A 82 -30.10 11.84 -28.31
N VAL A 83 -29.68 12.67 -29.25
CA VAL A 83 -28.27 13.03 -29.42
C VAL A 83 -27.99 14.26 -28.58
N VAL A 84 -27.01 14.16 -27.69
CA VAL A 84 -26.51 15.27 -26.89
C VAL A 84 -25.08 15.63 -27.30
N THR A 85 -24.72 16.89 -27.16
CA THR A 85 -23.40 17.43 -27.52
C THR A 85 -22.87 18.36 -26.44
N ASP A 86 -21.55 18.38 -26.31
CA ASP A 86 -20.76 19.35 -25.54
C ASP A 86 -20.17 20.48 -26.40
N GLY A 87 -20.49 20.50 -27.70
CA GLY A 87 -19.94 21.41 -28.70
C GLY A 87 -18.70 20.88 -29.45
N ARG A 88 -18.11 19.76 -29.01
CA ARG A 88 -16.96 19.11 -29.67
C ARG A 88 -17.27 17.66 -30.08
N GLY A 89 -17.82 16.89 -29.16
CA GLY A 89 -18.26 15.50 -29.32
C GLY A 89 -19.79 15.35 -29.33
N ARG A 90 -20.23 14.12 -29.60
CA ARG A 90 -21.64 13.71 -29.58
C ARG A 90 -21.79 12.40 -28.81
N LEU A 91 -22.87 12.29 -28.04
CA LEU A 91 -23.23 11.09 -27.30
C LEU A 91 -24.71 10.77 -27.55
N SER A 92 -25.02 9.51 -27.84
CA SER A 92 -26.41 9.06 -28.06
C SER A 92 -27.04 8.56 -26.76
N LEU A 93 -28.21 9.06 -26.38
CA LEU A 93 -29.03 8.53 -25.30
C LEU A 93 -30.17 7.71 -25.91
N VAL A 94 -30.29 6.45 -25.51
CA VAL A 94 -31.27 5.53 -26.11
C VAL A 94 -32.25 5.06 -25.04
N PHE A 95 -33.51 5.42 -25.16
CA PHE A 95 -34.58 4.96 -24.28
C PHE A 95 -35.46 3.94 -25.00
N PHE A 96 -35.66 2.76 -24.41
CA PHE A 96 -36.48 1.71 -24.98
C PHE A 96 -37.90 1.73 -24.40
N ASN A 97 -38.92 1.74 -25.26
CA ASN A 97 -40.35 1.79 -24.89
C ASN A 97 -40.73 2.98 -24.01
N GLN A 98 -40.03 4.11 -24.15
CA GLN A 98 -40.20 5.32 -23.35
C GLN A 98 -40.40 6.56 -24.22
N GLY A 99 -41.13 6.42 -25.34
CA GLY A 99 -41.43 7.55 -26.25
C GLY A 99 -42.11 8.76 -25.60
N TRP A 100 -42.73 8.61 -24.43
CA TRP A 100 -43.35 9.70 -23.66
C TRP A 100 -42.36 10.81 -23.27
N ARG A 101 -41.07 10.48 -23.12
CA ARG A 101 -39.99 11.43 -22.78
C ARG A 101 -39.71 12.47 -23.88
N GLN A 102 -40.21 12.25 -25.09
CA GLN A 102 -40.09 13.19 -26.22
C GLN A 102 -40.71 14.57 -25.92
N LYS A 103 -41.70 14.64 -25.01
CA LYS A 103 -42.36 15.91 -24.65
C LYS A 103 -41.47 16.80 -23.77
N GLU A 104 -40.63 16.17 -22.95
CA GLU A 104 -39.74 16.82 -21.98
C GLU A 104 -38.37 17.11 -22.61
N LEU A 105 -37.77 16.11 -23.27
CA LEU A 105 -36.46 16.24 -23.93
C LEU A 105 -36.63 17.00 -25.25
N ARG A 106 -36.40 18.30 -25.24
CA ARG A 106 -36.49 19.18 -26.42
C ARG A 106 -35.11 19.60 -26.92
N PRO A 107 -34.89 19.67 -28.25
CA PRO A 107 -33.68 20.25 -28.80
C PRO A 107 -33.42 21.66 -28.25
N GLY A 108 -32.16 21.95 -27.92
CA GLY A 108 -31.73 23.21 -27.32
C GLY A 108 -31.63 23.19 -25.79
N ALA A 109 -32.42 22.35 -25.11
CA ALA A 109 -32.38 22.26 -23.65
C ALA A 109 -31.04 21.67 -23.16
N GLN A 110 -30.58 22.16 -22.01
CA GLN A 110 -29.44 21.60 -21.29
C GLN A 110 -29.93 20.67 -20.18
N GLY A 111 -29.18 19.61 -19.90
CA GLY A 111 -29.52 18.68 -18.84
C GLY A 111 -28.32 17.88 -18.36
N LEU A 112 -28.46 17.37 -17.14
CA LEU A 112 -27.59 16.33 -16.59
C LEU A 112 -28.15 14.97 -17.00
N PHE A 113 -27.31 14.14 -17.61
CA PHE A 113 -27.66 12.79 -18.05
C PHE A 113 -26.76 11.78 -17.35
N ALA A 114 -27.33 10.83 -16.63
CA ALA A 114 -26.59 9.82 -15.87
C ALA A 114 -26.90 8.40 -16.36
N GLY A 115 -25.87 7.62 -16.66
CA GLY A 115 -26.05 6.23 -17.09
C GLY A 115 -24.75 5.53 -17.43
N LYS A 116 -24.84 4.24 -17.74
CA LYS A 116 -23.70 3.42 -18.16
C LYS A 116 -23.30 3.73 -19.61
N VAL A 117 -22.02 4.02 -19.85
CA VAL A 117 -21.46 4.20 -21.19
C VAL A 117 -21.35 2.85 -21.89
N GLY A 118 -22.03 2.69 -23.00
CA GLY A 118 -21.90 1.54 -23.89
C GLY A 118 -21.46 1.97 -25.30
N VAL A 119 -21.11 1.01 -26.14
CA VAL A 119 -20.81 1.24 -27.55
C VAL A 119 -21.77 0.45 -28.42
N PHE A 120 -22.39 1.13 -29.39
CA PHE A 120 -23.25 0.51 -30.38
C PHE A 120 -22.99 1.15 -31.75
N ASN A 121 -22.81 0.34 -32.80
CA ASN A 121 -22.44 0.81 -34.14
C ASN A 121 -21.25 1.80 -34.15
N ARG A 122 -20.19 1.51 -33.38
CA ARG A 122 -18.99 2.36 -33.23
C ARG A 122 -19.27 3.76 -32.67
N SER A 123 -20.44 4.01 -32.11
CA SER A 123 -20.81 5.26 -31.43
C SER A 123 -21.05 5.00 -29.94
N ARG A 124 -20.58 5.92 -29.10
CA ARG A 124 -20.82 5.86 -27.65
C ARG A 124 -22.28 6.19 -27.36
N GLN A 125 -22.89 5.48 -26.42
CA GLN A 125 -24.27 5.71 -26.02
C GLN A 125 -24.52 5.46 -24.53
N LEU A 126 -25.51 6.16 -23.96
CA LEU A 126 -26.09 5.80 -22.66
C LEU A 126 -27.42 5.08 -22.90
N ALA A 127 -27.54 3.86 -22.40
CA ALA A 127 -28.78 3.09 -22.49
C ALA A 127 -29.71 3.40 -21.31
N SER A 128 -30.89 3.92 -21.62
CA SER A 128 -31.94 4.35 -20.68
C SER A 128 -31.40 5.19 -19.51
N PRO A 129 -30.66 6.29 -19.76
CA PRO A 129 -30.10 7.10 -18.69
C PRO A 129 -31.20 7.77 -17.86
N ASP A 130 -30.89 8.08 -16.62
CA ASP A 130 -31.67 9.05 -15.86
C ASP A 130 -31.27 10.47 -16.30
N TYR A 131 -32.18 11.45 -16.19
CA TYR A 131 -31.87 12.84 -16.52
C TYR A 131 -32.54 13.85 -15.61
N GLN A 132 -31.93 15.02 -15.51
CA GLN A 132 -32.52 16.24 -14.94
C GLN A 132 -32.28 17.40 -15.92
N LEU A 133 -33.35 18.03 -16.37
CA LEU A 133 -33.28 19.21 -17.23
C LEU A 133 -32.93 20.45 -16.38
N ILE A 134 -32.14 21.35 -16.95
CA ILE A 134 -31.79 22.63 -16.34
C ILE A 134 -32.62 23.69 -17.09
N ASP A 135 -33.61 24.26 -16.41
CA ASP A 135 -34.46 25.29 -17.01
C ASP A 135 -33.68 26.59 -17.24
N GLU A 136 -33.78 27.15 -18.45
CA GLU A 136 -33.23 28.47 -18.84
C GLU A 136 -34.17 29.63 -18.48
N GLU A 137 -35.39 29.37 -17.98
CA GLU A 137 -36.47 30.36 -17.84
C GLU A 137 -36.64 31.04 -16.45
N GLU A 138 -35.60 31.16 -15.62
CA GLU A 138 -35.61 32.17 -14.53
C GLU A 138 -35.10 33.53 -15.04
N GLY A 139 -35.88 34.12 -15.94
CA GLY A 139 -35.68 35.49 -16.42
C GLY A 139 -36.14 36.53 -15.40
N GLY A 140 -35.18 37.14 -14.69
CA GLY A 140 -35.39 38.38 -13.93
C GLY A 140 -34.48 38.51 -12.71
N GLY A 141 -33.33 39.19 -12.85
CA GLY A 141 -32.45 39.64 -11.75
C GLY A 141 -31.69 38.55 -10.96
N ALA A 142 -32.24 37.34 -10.84
CA ALA A 142 -31.62 36.19 -10.16
C ALA A 142 -30.68 35.38 -11.07
N ALA A 143 -30.84 35.47 -12.41
CA ALA A 143 -30.04 34.72 -13.37
C ALA A 143 -28.52 34.98 -13.26
N GLU A 144 -28.09 36.20 -12.90
CA GLU A 144 -26.67 36.52 -12.67
C GLU A 144 -26.12 35.92 -11.36
N GLN A 145 -26.97 35.65 -10.35
CA GLN A 145 -26.56 34.97 -9.11
C GLN A 145 -26.57 33.43 -9.22
N PHE A 146 -27.14 32.89 -10.31
CA PHE A 146 -27.18 31.46 -10.60
C PHE A 146 -26.24 31.06 -11.75
N ALA A 147 -25.87 31.99 -12.64
CA ALA A 147 -24.81 31.81 -13.62
C ALA A 147 -23.46 31.66 -12.91
N GLY A 148 -22.71 30.58 -13.20
CA GLY A 148 -21.42 30.31 -12.57
C GLY A 148 -21.46 29.51 -11.25
N ARG A 149 -22.64 29.11 -10.76
CA ARG A 149 -22.70 28.18 -9.62
C ARG A 149 -22.13 26.81 -10.00
N LEU A 150 -21.31 26.27 -9.12
CA LEU A 150 -20.74 24.94 -9.23
C LEU A 150 -21.79 23.90 -8.81
N ILE A 151 -22.07 22.95 -9.70
CA ILE A 151 -22.99 21.84 -9.45
C ILE A 151 -22.17 20.66 -8.90
N PRO A 152 -22.41 20.22 -7.64
CA PRO A 152 -21.72 19.07 -7.08
C PRO A 152 -22.17 17.77 -7.76
N VAL A 153 -21.21 16.94 -8.14
CA VAL A 153 -21.45 15.59 -8.68
C VAL A 153 -20.96 14.56 -7.68
N TYR A 154 -21.91 13.84 -7.08
CA TYR A 154 -21.67 12.83 -6.05
C TYR A 154 -21.35 11.46 -6.65
N PRO A 155 -20.60 10.61 -5.94
CA PRO A 155 -20.56 9.18 -6.21
C PRO A 155 -21.99 8.61 -6.15
N ALA A 156 -22.51 8.19 -7.30
CA ALA A 156 -23.88 7.74 -7.48
C ALA A 156 -23.95 6.21 -7.67
N SER A 157 -25.12 5.63 -7.41
CA SER A 157 -25.41 4.23 -7.75
C SER A 157 -26.47 4.16 -8.85
N ALA A 158 -26.62 2.99 -9.50
CA ALA A 158 -27.62 2.80 -10.56
C ALA A 158 -29.07 3.09 -10.09
N GLN A 159 -29.33 3.02 -8.79
CA GLN A 159 -30.65 3.29 -8.21
C GLN A 159 -30.79 4.73 -7.68
N LEU A 160 -29.67 5.43 -7.46
CA LEU A 160 -29.65 6.76 -6.85
C LEU A 160 -28.69 7.70 -7.59
N PRO A 161 -29.21 8.44 -8.59
CA PRO A 161 -28.43 9.45 -9.33
C PRO A 161 -27.95 10.62 -8.46
N SER A 162 -26.90 11.29 -8.93
CA SER A 162 -26.22 12.39 -8.20
C SER A 162 -27.16 13.52 -7.76
N TRP A 163 -28.17 13.90 -8.54
CA TRP A 163 -29.08 14.96 -8.12
C TRP A 163 -30.01 14.52 -6.99
N LYS A 164 -30.50 13.28 -6.99
CA LYS A 164 -31.29 12.76 -5.86
C LYS A 164 -30.47 12.71 -4.58
N LEU A 165 -29.19 12.36 -4.69
CA LEU A 165 -28.22 12.50 -3.60
C LEU A 165 -28.09 13.95 -3.14
N SER A 166 -27.94 14.90 -4.07
CA SER A 166 -27.88 16.33 -3.76
C SER A 166 -29.10 16.80 -2.98
N LEU A 167 -30.32 16.39 -3.37
CA LEU A 167 -31.55 16.72 -2.61
C LEU A 167 -31.55 16.13 -1.19
N CYS A 168 -31.06 14.90 -1.03
CA CYS A 168 -30.94 14.27 0.29
C CYS A 168 -29.94 15.05 1.17
N VAL A 169 -28.77 15.38 0.61
CA VAL A 169 -27.73 16.17 1.28
C VAL A 169 -28.23 17.56 1.62
N GLU A 170 -28.96 18.24 0.72
CA GLU A 170 -29.56 19.55 0.99
C GLU A 170 -30.53 19.51 2.17
N THR A 171 -31.30 18.44 2.29
CA THR A 171 -32.21 18.23 3.42
C THR A 171 -31.43 18.05 4.73
N ALA A 172 -30.33 17.29 4.69
CA ALA A 172 -29.43 17.11 5.82
C ALA A 172 -28.77 18.44 6.24
N LEU A 173 -28.18 19.18 5.29
CA LEU A 173 -27.54 20.47 5.54
C LEU A 173 -28.52 21.46 6.17
N THR A 174 -29.74 21.56 5.63
CA THR A 174 -30.70 22.55 6.13
C THR A 174 -31.15 22.26 7.57
N LYS A 175 -31.19 20.99 7.98
CA LYS A 175 -31.68 20.59 9.31
C LYS A 175 -30.58 20.44 10.36
N HIS A 176 -29.38 20.00 9.96
CA HIS A 176 -28.36 19.50 10.88
C HIS A 176 -27.00 20.20 10.77
N LEU A 177 -26.85 21.23 9.92
CA LEU A 177 -25.57 21.95 9.81
C LEU A 177 -25.13 22.58 11.14
N GLY A 178 -26.09 23.08 11.94
CA GLY A 178 -25.82 23.65 13.26
C GLY A 178 -25.48 22.63 14.36
N ASP A 179 -25.71 21.34 14.11
CA ASP A 179 -25.40 20.27 15.06
C ASP A 179 -23.94 19.80 14.94
N LEU A 180 -23.22 20.24 13.89
CA LEU A 180 -21.81 19.90 13.67
C LEU A 180 -20.93 20.58 14.72
N ARG A 181 -20.22 19.75 15.50
CA ARG A 181 -19.21 20.21 16.46
C ARG A 181 -17.84 20.16 15.80
N ASP A 182 -17.09 21.24 15.94
CA ASP A 182 -15.76 21.32 15.35
C ASP A 182 -14.76 20.45 16.14
N PRO A 183 -14.14 19.42 15.53
CA PRO A 183 -13.12 18.62 16.19
C PRO A 183 -11.80 19.39 16.34
N LEU A 184 -11.56 20.44 15.56
CA LEU A 184 -10.33 21.24 15.65
C LEU A 184 -10.45 22.30 16.76
N PRO A 185 -9.47 22.37 17.67
CA PRO A 185 -9.40 23.46 18.65
C PRO A 185 -9.41 24.84 17.98
N GLU A 186 -10.08 25.81 18.61
CA GLU A 186 -10.19 27.17 18.08
C GLU A 186 -8.82 27.85 17.91
N GLU A 187 -7.88 27.56 18.80
CA GLU A 187 -6.51 28.04 18.73
C GLU A 187 -5.76 27.47 17.53
N LEU A 188 -6.06 26.23 17.12
CA LEU A 188 -5.47 25.62 15.92
C LEU A 188 -6.06 26.26 14.68
N ARG A 189 -7.40 26.40 14.61
CA ARG A 189 -8.07 27.04 13.48
C ARG A 189 -7.59 28.47 13.24
N THR A 190 -7.44 29.25 14.31
CA THR A 190 -6.98 30.65 14.22
C THR A 190 -5.52 30.75 13.74
N ARG A 191 -4.64 29.84 14.18
CA ARG A 191 -3.23 29.84 13.77
C ARG A 191 -3.02 29.45 12.31
N HIS A 192 -3.88 28.59 11.77
CA HIS A 192 -3.79 28.10 10.39
C HIS A 192 -4.82 28.71 9.44
N ASP A 193 -5.53 29.78 9.85
CA ASP A 193 -6.57 30.47 9.07
C ASP A 193 -7.68 29.53 8.51
N LEU A 194 -8.07 28.55 9.33
CA LEU A 194 -9.03 27.52 8.94
C LEU A 194 -10.47 27.94 9.29
N ILE A 195 -11.38 27.78 8.32
CA ILE A 195 -12.82 28.00 8.53
C ILE A 195 -13.43 26.98 9.50
N PRO A 196 -14.57 27.28 10.16
CA PRO A 196 -15.28 26.31 10.99
C PRO A 196 -15.82 25.10 10.21
N LEU A 197 -15.98 23.95 10.87
CA LEU A 197 -16.50 22.71 10.24
C LEU A 197 -17.82 22.93 9.48
N ALA A 198 -18.78 23.60 10.12
CA ALA A 198 -20.09 23.84 9.52
C ALA A 198 -19.97 24.64 8.22
N GLU A 199 -19.08 25.64 8.17
CA GLU A 199 -18.83 26.41 6.95
C GLU A 199 -18.15 25.52 5.89
N ALA A 200 -17.18 24.69 6.25
CA ALA A 200 -16.51 23.79 5.31
C ALA A 200 -17.47 22.75 4.70
N VAL A 201 -18.32 22.13 5.52
CA VAL A 201 -19.34 21.18 5.06
C VAL A 201 -20.39 21.89 4.20
N GLU A 202 -20.77 23.12 4.52
CA GLU A 202 -21.64 23.88 3.62
C GLU A 202 -20.94 24.18 2.28
N LEU A 203 -19.71 24.68 2.29
CA LEU A 203 -18.99 25.11 1.09
C LEU A 203 -18.58 23.93 0.18
N ILE A 204 -18.30 22.74 0.73
CA ILE A 204 -18.02 21.56 -0.09
C ILE A 204 -19.28 21.11 -0.84
N HIS A 205 -20.47 21.24 -0.24
CA HIS A 205 -21.72 20.83 -0.88
C HIS A 205 -22.40 21.96 -1.68
N ARG A 206 -22.21 23.22 -1.28
CA ARG A 206 -22.83 24.43 -1.86
C ARG A 206 -21.78 25.50 -2.20
N PRO A 207 -20.73 25.19 -2.99
CA PRO A 207 -19.72 26.17 -3.34
C PRO A 207 -20.29 27.26 -4.26
N ARG A 208 -20.00 28.53 -3.97
CA ARG A 208 -20.36 29.66 -4.85
C ARG A 208 -19.24 29.96 -5.84
N SER A 209 -18.01 29.63 -5.48
CA SER A 209 -16.81 29.82 -6.29
C SER A 209 -15.85 28.64 -6.14
N GLN A 210 -14.88 28.55 -7.04
CA GLN A 210 -13.79 27.59 -6.93
C GLN A 210 -12.92 27.84 -5.68
N ALA A 211 -12.76 29.10 -5.26
CA ALA A 211 -12.06 29.45 -4.01
C ALA A 211 -12.77 28.93 -2.76
N ASP A 212 -14.11 28.92 -2.73
CA ASP A 212 -14.88 28.33 -1.63
C ASP A 212 -14.61 26.83 -1.49
N ARG A 213 -14.57 26.14 -2.63
CA ARG A 213 -14.26 24.71 -2.69
C ARG A 213 -12.85 24.44 -2.16
N GLU A 214 -11.86 25.23 -2.58
CA GLU A 214 -10.47 25.06 -2.14
C GLU A 214 -10.33 25.24 -0.63
N ARG A 215 -10.95 26.28 -0.06
CA ARG A 215 -11.00 26.50 1.40
C ARG A 215 -11.69 25.35 2.14
N ALA A 216 -12.81 24.86 1.61
CA ALA A 216 -13.52 23.72 2.19
C ALA A 216 -12.66 22.44 2.15
N GLN A 217 -12.03 22.16 1.01
CA GLN A 217 -11.17 20.99 0.83
C GLN A 217 -9.94 21.05 1.74
N GLU A 218 -9.26 22.20 1.82
CA GLU A 218 -8.14 22.40 2.75
C GLU A 218 -8.56 22.13 4.20
N ARG A 219 -9.67 22.73 4.64
CA ARG A 219 -10.19 22.53 5.98
C ARG A 219 -10.59 21.07 6.25
N LEU A 220 -11.20 20.36 5.29
CA LEU A 220 -11.56 18.94 5.46
C LEU A 220 -10.33 18.01 5.42
N ARG A 221 -9.29 18.34 4.63
CA ARG A 221 -7.99 17.65 4.69
C ARG A 221 -7.36 17.78 6.07
N TRP A 222 -7.40 18.98 6.64
CA TRP A 222 -6.92 19.24 8.00
C TRP A 222 -7.67 18.44 9.05
N ASP A 223 -9.00 18.29 8.94
CA ASP A 223 -9.78 17.46 9.85
C ASP A 223 -9.33 16.00 9.81
N GLU A 224 -9.23 15.42 8.61
CA GLU A 224 -8.78 14.03 8.44
C GLU A 224 -7.35 13.83 8.94
N ALA A 225 -6.43 14.74 8.59
CA ALA A 225 -5.04 14.66 9.02
C ALA A 225 -4.89 14.82 10.54
N PHE A 226 -5.51 15.83 11.13
CA PHE A 226 -5.35 16.14 12.55
C PHE A 226 -5.99 15.09 13.45
N VAL A 227 -7.18 14.61 13.09
CA VAL A 227 -7.85 13.53 13.84
C VAL A 227 -7.00 12.26 13.77
N LEU A 228 -6.55 11.84 12.59
CA LEU A 228 -5.68 10.67 12.43
C LEU A 228 -4.38 10.81 13.23
N GLN A 229 -3.69 11.94 13.10
CA GLN A 229 -2.43 12.18 13.81
C GLN A 229 -2.62 12.27 15.33
N THR A 230 -3.77 12.73 15.82
CA THR A 230 -4.10 12.73 17.25
C THR A 230 -4.30 11.31 17.78
N ALA A 231 -5.02 10.46 17.05
CA ALA A 231 -5.19 9.05 17.42
C ALA A 231 -3.82 8.34 17.54
N LEU A 232 -2.95 8.56 16.55
CA LEU A 232 -1.59 7.99 16.53
C LEU A 232 -0.72 8.57 17.64
N ALA A 233 -0.84 9.87 17.96
CA ALA A 233 -0.12 10.49 19.06
C ALA A 233 -0.59 9.96 20.43
N GLN A 234 -1.90 9.75 20.65
CA GLN A 234 -2.41 9.12 21.88
C GLN A 234 -1.88 7.71 22.04
N ARG A 235 -1.91 6.90 20.98
CA ARG A 235 -1.35 5.55 20.99
C ARG A 235 0.14 5.55 21.32
N ARG A 236 0.92 6.48 20.75
CA ARG A 236 2.35 6.65 21.08
C ARG A 236 2.57 7.04 22.54
N ALA A 237 1.74 7.93 23.08
CA ALA A 237 1.83 8.35 24.48
C ALA A 237 1.46 7.20 25.43
N GLU A 238 0.44 6.40 25.10
CA GLU A 238 0.04 5.21 25.88
C GLU A 238 1.12 4.12 25.85
N ASP A 239 1.69 3.83 24.68
CA ASP A 239 2.77 2.85 24.53
C ASP A 239 4.05 3.33 25.23
N GLY A 240 4.39 4.61 25.07
CA GLY A 240 5.53 5.25 25.73
C GLY A 240 5.35 5.44 27.23
N ALA A 241 4.15 5.31 27.80
CA ALA A 241 3.94 5.34 29.25
C ALA A 241 4.14 3.96 29.91
N ARG A 242 4.28 2.89 29.12
CA ARG A 242 4.54 1.55 29.65
C ARG A 242 6.00 1.46 30.11
N PRO A 243 6.28 0.84 31.26
CA PRO A 243 7.66 0.64 31.69
C PRO A 243 8.36 -0.40 30.79
N ALA A 244 9.62 -0.14 30.46
CA ALA A 244 10.54 -1.10 29.85
C ALA A 244 11.91 -1.06 30.53
N PHE A 245 12.65 -2.16 30.41
CA PHE A 245 14.01 -2.25 30.91
C PHE A 245 14.98 -1.48 30.01
N ALA A 246 15.61 -0.45 30.56
CA ALA A 246 16.64 0.33 29.86
C ALA A 246 17.86 -0.51 29.48
N ARG A 247 18.12 -0.65 28.18
CA ARG A 247 19.23 -1.40 27.58
C ARG A 247 20.41 -0.48 27.28
N LYS A 248 21.08 -0.05 28.35
CA LYS A 248 22.21 0.90 28.28
C LYS A 248 23.49 0.29 27.72
N GLY A 249 23.62 -1.03 27.71
CA GLY A 249 24.85 -1.79 27.42
C GLY A 249 25.96 -1.56 28.45
N VAL A 250 27.04 -2.31 28.29
CA VAL A 250 28.28 -2.18 29.08
C VAL A 250 29.42 -1.70 28.19
N ALA A 251 30.39 -0.99 28.79
CA ALA A 251 31.64 -0.65 28.12
C ALA A 251 32.53 -1.89 28.01
N ASP A 252 33.28 -2.01 26.91
CA ASP A 252 34.11 -3.18 26.58
C ASP A 252 33.28 -4.49 26.52
N GLY A 253 32.01 -4.36 26.11
CA GLY A 253 31.06 -5.46 25.99
C GLY A 253 31.18 -6.24 24.68
N LEU A 254 30.21 -7.11 24.45
CA LEU A 254 30.06 -7.91 23.23
C LEU A 254 29.97 -7.03 21.98
N LEU A 255 29.24 -5.91 22.05
CA LEU A 255 29.14 -4.96 20.93
C LEU A 255 30.51 -4.36 20.57
N ASP A 256 31.27 -3.91 21.56
CA ASP A 256 32.57 -3.27 21.32
C ASP A 256 33.58 -4.28 20.74
N ALA A 257 33.56 -5.52 21.24
CA ALA A 257 34.36 -6.62 20.71
C ALA A 257 33.97 -7.01 19.27
N PHE A 258 32.69 -6.93 18.94
CA PHE A 258 32.19 -7.15 17.59
C PHE A 258 32.62 -6.02 16.65
N ASP A 259 32.40 -4.75 17.03
CA ASP A 259 32.73 -3.58 16.22
C ASP A 259 34.24 -3.53 15.90
N ALA A 260 35.11 -3.93 16.84
CA ALA A 260 36.56 -4.00 16.65
C ALA A 260 37.02 -5.01 15.56
N ARG A 261 36.16 -5.96 15.18
CA ARG A 261 36.46 -7.02 14.20
C ARG A 261 35.87 -6.75 12.81
N LEU A 262 35.08 -5.68 12.66
CA LEU A 262 34.46 -5.36 11.39
C LEU A 262 35.55 -5.05 10.34
N PRO A 263 35.52 -5.70 9.16
CA PRO A 263 36.52 -5.49 8.11
C PRO A 263 36.29 -4.20 7.31
N PHE A 264 35.33 -3.37 7.73
CA PHE A 264 34.93 -2.12 7.08
C PHE A 264 34.49 -1.10 8.13
N THR A 265 34.49 0.18 7.73
CA THR A 265 33.97 1.27 8.56
C THR A 265 32.49 1.50 8.29
N LEU A 266 31.72 1.78 9.34
CA LEU A 266 30.32 2.14 9.23
C LEU A 266 30.15 3.48 8.50
N THR A 267 29.10 3.59 7.69
CA THR A 267 28.73 4.86 7.05
C THR A 267 28.26 5.89 8.09
N GLU A 268 28.29 7.18 7.76
CA GLU A 268 27.77 8.23 8.65
C GLU A 268 26.29 8.00 8.97
N GLY A 269 25.50 7.58 7.96
CA GLY A 269 24.10 7.20 8.15
C GLY A 269 23.92 6.04 9.14
N GLN A 270 24.74 4.98 9.03
CA GLN A 270 24.70 3.85 9.96
C GLN A 270 25.08 4.26 11.39
N GLN A 271 26.09 5.11 11.54
CA GLN A 271 26.52 5.62 12.85
C GLN A 271 25.42 6.46 13.51
N LYS A 272 24.82 7.39 12.75
CA LYS A 272 23.72 8.23 13.22
C LYS A 272 22.51 7.39 13.67
N VAL A 273 22.05 6.48 12.82
CA VAL A 273 20.89 5.62 13.12
C VAL A 273 21.15 4.69 14.30
N CYS A 274 22.36 4.12 14.41
CA CYS A 274 22.71 3.35 15.60
C CYS A 274 22.70 4.21 16.87
N GLY A 275 23.17 5.46 16.80
CA GLY A 275 23.08 6.41 17.90
C GLY A 275 21.65 6.71 18.34
N GLU A 276 20.74 6.92 17.38
CA GLU A 276 19.30 7.09 17.64
C GLU A 276 18.71 5.86 18.35
N ILE A 277 18.93 4.66 17.79
CA ILE A 277 18.45 3.40 18.36
C ILE A 277 19.01 3.18 19.77
N PHE A 278 20.31 3.40 19.99
CA PHE A 278 20.93 3.19 21.29
C PHE A 278 20.43 4.19 22.35
N ALA A 279 20.17 5.44 21.96
CA ALA A 279 19.60 6.43 22.85
C ALA A 279 18.21 6.01 23.34
N GLU A 280 17.38 5.45 22.47
CA GLU A 280 16.03 4.98 22.81
C GLU A 280 16.03 3.68 23.58
N LEU A 281 16.88 2.72 23.20
CA LEU A 281 17.11 1.49 23.95
C LEU A 281 17.52 1.79 25.40
N ALA A 282 18.26 2.86 25.64
CA ALA A 282 18.70 3.27 26.96
C ALA A 282 17.61 3.92 27.84
N THR A 283 16.39 4.10 27.33
CA THR A 283 15.26 4.69 28.07
C THR A 283 14.43 3.65 28.83
N GLU A 284 13.65 4.08 29.81
CA GLU A 284 12.76 3.22 30.61
C GLU A 284 11.38 2.99 29.96
N HIS A 285 11.28 3.24 28.65
CA HIS A 285 10.05 3.08 27.88
C HIS A 285 10.33 2.29 26.59
N PRO A 286 9.34 1.53 26.08
CA PRO A 286 9.50 0.76 24.85
C PRO A 286 9.90 1.63 23.66
N MET A 287 10.89 1.16 22.92
CA MET A 287 11.26 1.76 21.64
C MET A 287 10.32 1.23 20.56
N HIS A 288 9.82 2.12 19.70
CA HIS A 288 8.99 1.76 18.55
C HIS A 288 9.54 2.45 17.30
N ARG A 289 10.39 1.76 16.56
CA ARG A 289 11.12 2.39 15.44
C ARG A 289 11.01 1.57 14.15
N LEU A 290 10.79 2.27 13.04
CA LEU A 290 10.87 1.78 11.67
C LEU A 290 12.19 2.23 11.04
N LEU A 291 13.07 1.27 10.79
CA LEU A 291 14.29 1.43 10.04
C LEU A 291 14.04 1.18 8.55
N GLN A 292 14.07 2.26 7.78
CA GLN A 292 13.96 2.23 6.33
C GLN A 292 15.34 2.34 5.71
N GLY A 293 15.55 1.67 4.59
CA GLY A 293 16.76 1.88 3.80
C GLY A 293 16.77 0.98 2.58
N GLU A 294 17.60 1.32 1.60
CA GLU A 294 17.69 0.55 0.37
C GLU A 294 18.18 -0.88 0.61
N VAL A 295 17.91 -1.79 -0.34
CA VAL A 295 18.48 -3.14 -0.33
C VAL A 295 20.01 -3.02 -0.36
N GLY A 296 20.69 -3.47 0.71
CA GLY A 296 22.15 -3.41 0.83
C GLY A 296 22.70 -2.21 1.61
N SER A 297 21.86 -1.32 2.15
CA SER A 297 22.28 -0.20 3.04
C SER A 297 22.85 -0.63 4.41
N GLY A 298 22.85 -1.94 4.72
CA GLY A 298 23.37 -2.47 5.98
C GLY A 298 22.36 -2.50 7.14
N LYS A 299 21.05 -2.51 6.87
CA LYS A 299 20.00 -2.64 7.90
C LYS A 299 20.24 -3.79 8.88
N THR A 300 20.61 -4.96 8.39
CA THR A 300 20.91 -6.14 9.22
C THR A 300 22.07 -5.89 10.18
N LEU A 301 23.08 -5.12 9.76
CA LEU A 301 24.19 -4.75 10.64
C LEU A 301 23.74 -3.80 11.75
N VAL A 302 22.92 -2.79 11.41
CA VAL A 302 22.33 -1.86 12.38
C VAL A 302 21.47 -2.62 13.40
N ALA A 303 20.63 -3.55 12.94
CA ALA A 303 19.84 -4.41 13.82
C ALA A 303 20.70 -5.32 14.69
N LEU A 304 21.73 -5.96 14.13
CA LEU A 304 22.64 -6.81 14.90
C LEU A 304 23.31 -6.01 16.02
N ARG A 305 23.81 -4.80 15.74
CA ARG A 305 24.42 -3.94 16.77
C ARG A 305 23.44 -3.59 17.90
N ALA A 306 22.16 -3.34 17.57
CA ALA A 306 21.10 -3.14 18.57
C ALA A 306 20.81 -4.40 19.40
N MET A 307 20.81 -5.57 18.75
CA MET A 307 20.66 -6.87 19.42
C MET A 307 21.82 -7.13 20.38
N LEU A 308 23.07 -6.90 19.97
CA LEU A 308 24.25 -7.05 20.83
C LEU A 308 24.23 -6.08 22.02
N ARG A 309 23.79 -4.82 21.82
CA ARG A 309 23.61 -3.85 22.93
C ARG A 309 22.58 -4.32 23.97
N THR A 310 21.55 -5.02 23.50
CA THR A 310 20.51 -5.61 24.37
C THR A 310 21.10 -6.76 25.19
N VAL A 311 21.90 -7.62 24.57
CA VAL A 311 22.63 -8.72 25.24
C VAL A 311 23.62 -8.20 26.26
N ASP A 312 24.37 -7.13 25.95
CA ASP A 312 25.25 -6.45 26.90
C ASP A 312 24.52 -5.91 28.14
N SER A 313 23.20 -5.72 28.04
CA SER A 313 22.34 -5.27 29.14
C SER A 313 21.65 -6.43 29.88
N GLY A 314 22.05 -7.68 29.61
CA GLY A 314 21.47 -8.89 30.20
C GLY A 314 20.14 -9.33 29.60
N GLY A 315 19.68 -8.70 28.52
CA GLY A 315 18.44 -9.09 27.83
C GLY A 315 18.70 -9.98 26.62
N GLN A 316 17.64 -10.63 26.14
CA GLN A 316 17.65 -11.41 24.90
C GLN A 316 17.07 -10.59 23.75
N ALA A 317 17.54 -10.87 22.54
CA ALA A 317 17.03 -10.23 21.34
C ALA A 317 16.61 -11.25 20.28
N VAL A 318 15.52 -10.94 19.59
CA VAL A 318 14.92 -11.80 18.57
C VAL A 318 14.96 -11.11 17.21
N LEU A 319 15.30 -11.85 16.15
CA LEU A 319 15.10 -11.44 14.76
C LEU A 319 14.08 -12.34 14.06
N LEU A 320 12.96 -11.75 13.67
CA LEU A 320 11.88 -12.40 12.94
C LEU A 320 12.04 -12.17 11.44
N ALA A 321 12.07 -13.28 10.70
CA ALA A 321 12.16 -13.30 9.25
C ALA A 321 10.88 -13.90 8.62
N PRO A 322 10.40 -13.36 7.48
CA PRO A 322 9.14 -13.76 6.83
C PRO A 322 9.14 -15.19 6.30
N THR A 323 10.30 -15.77 6.04
CA THR A 323 10.44 -17.11 5.49
C THR A 323 11.56 -17.87 6.19
N GLU A 324 11.47 -19.20 6.18
CA GLU A 324 12.50 -20.05 6.79
C GLU A 324 13.85 -19.89 6.10
N VAL A 325 13.85 -19.69 4.78
CA VAL A 325 15.08 -19.44 4.00
C VAL A 325 15.77 -18.16 4.49
N LEU A 326 15.01 -17.08 4.72
CA LEU A 326 15.58 -15.84 5.22
C LEU A 326 16.02 -15.97 6.69
N ALA A 327 15.28 -16.70 7.52
CA ALA A 327 15.68 -16.98 8.91
C ALA A 327 17.03 -17.72 8.96
N GLN A 328 17.18 -18.77 8.14
CA GLN A 328 18.43 -19.53 8.02
C GLN A 328 19.57 -18.66 7.48
N GLN A 329 19.29 -17.79 6.51
CA GLN A 329 20.29 -16.88 5.96
C GLN A 329 20.77 -15.88 7.01
N HIS A 330 19.85 -15.24 7.74
CA HIS A 330 20.21 -14.32 8.82
C HIS A 330 21.00 -15.03 9.91
N HIS A 331 20.59 -16.23 10.32
CA HIS A 331 21.32 -17.04 11.29
C HIS A 331 22.75 -17.31 10.84
N ARG A 332 22.94 -17.86 9.64
CA ARG A 332 24.27 -18.12 9.07
C ARG A 332 25.11 -16.85 8.97
N SER A 333 24.55 -15.78 8.41
CA SER A 333 25.28 -14.52 8.22
C SER A 333 25.67 -13.85 9.54
N ILE A 334 24.81 -13.91 10.55
CA ILE A 334 25.09 -13.35 11.89
C ILE A 334 26.15 -14.19 12.59
N VAL A 335 26.03 -15.53 12.57
CA VAL A 335 27.04 -16.44 13.14
C VAL A 335 28.40 -16.25 12.47
N GLU A 336 28.44 -16.18 11.14
CA GLU A 336 29.68 -15.93 10.38
C GLU A 336 30.31 -14.56 10.71
N MET A 337 29.51 -13.49 10.84
CA MET A 337 30.01 -12.17 11.20
C MET A 337 30.54 -12.10 12.64
N MET A 338 29.90 -12.81 13.57
CA MET A 338 30.28 -12.82 14.99
C MET A 338 31.48 -13.76 15.26
N GLY A 339 31.63 -14.84 14.49
CA GLY A 339 32.68 -15.84 14.71
C GLY A 339 32.53 -16.54 16.07
N ASP A 340 33.62 -16.65 16.82
CA ASP A 340 33.66 -17.23 18.19
C ASP A 340 32.75 -16.49 19.19
N LEU A 341 32.35 -15.23 18.91
CA LEU A 341 31.41 -14.48 19.74
C LEU A 341 29.98 -15.05 19.67
N ALA A 342 29.63 -15.81 18.63
CA ALA A 342 28.31 -16.46 18.49
C ALA A 342 28.21 -17.83 19.19
N GLU A 343 29.33 -18.31 19.75
CA GLU A 343 29.43 -19.62 20.39
C GLU A 343 29.56 -19.50 21.93
N GLY A 344 28.94 -18.50 22.53
CA GLY A 344 28.97 -18.30 23.99
C GLY A 344 28.64 -19.59 24.77
N GLY A 345 29.48 -19.91 25.76
CA GLY A 345 29.36 -21.13 26.57
C GLY A 345 29.90 -22.42 25.91
N SER A 346 30.45 -22.35 24.69
CA SER A 346 31.16 -23.46 24.04
C SER A 346 32.65 -23.49 24.41
N LEU A 347 33.33 -24.62 24.17
CA LEU A 347 34.76 -24.77 24.44
C LEU A 347 35.64 -23.85 23.56
N PHE A 348 35.15 -23.47 22.38
CA PHE A 348 35.85 -22.63 21.41
C PHE A 348 35.26 -21.22 21.31
N GLY A 349 34.20 -20.94 22.06
CA GLY A 349 33.55 -19.64 22.09
C GLY A 349 34.31 -18.64 22.94
N SER A 350 34.09 -17.36 22.65
CA SER A 350 34.61 -16.27 23.46
C SER A 350 33.93 -16.21 24.84
N GLU A 351 34.67 -15.85 25.89
CA GLU A 351 34.12 -15.68 27.25
C GLU A 351 33.04 -14.59 27.33
N ILE A 352 33.12 -13.59 26.45
CA ILE A 352 32.13 -12.49 26.35
C ILE A 352 31.07 -12.76 25.28
N GLY A 353 31.13 -13.92 24.61
CA GLY A 353 30.22 -14.31 23.53
C GLY A 353 28.83 -14.70 24.04
N THR A 354 27.88 -14.76 23.10
CA THR A 354 26.51 -15.25 23.36
C THR A 354 26.14 -16.33 22.35
N LYS A 355 25.29 -17.27 22.74
CA LYS A 355 24.76 -18.27 21.81
C LYS A 355 23.72 -17.64 20.87
N VAL A 356 23.79 -18.03 19.59
CA VAL A 356 22.82 -17.63 18.55
C VAL A 356 22.03 -18.86 18.07
N VAL A 357 20.72 -18.88 18.34
CA VAL A 357 19.86 -20.03 17.99
C VAL A 357 18.93 -19.73 16.82
N LEU A 358 18.56 -20.77 16.08
CA LEU A 358 17.56 -20.73 15.01
C LEU A 358 16.29 -21.45 15.48
N LEU A 359 15.11 -20.88 15.22
CA LEU A 359 13.82 -21.52 15.40
C LEU A 359 12.93 -21.39 14.15
N THR A 360 12.71 -22.50 13.43
CA THR A 360 11.78 -22.57 12.29
C THR A 360 10.75 -23.69 12.46
N GLY A 361 9.71 -23.68 11.62
CA GLY A 361 8.65 -24.68 11.63
C GLY A 361 9.12 -26.06 11.16
N SER A 362 10.10 -26.08 10.26
CA SER A 362 10.73 -27.29 9.70
C SER A 362 11.71 -28.02 10.62
N MET A 363 12.07 -27.46 11.79
CA MET A 363 13.05 -28.10 12.67
C MET A 363 12.56 -29.42 13.27
N GLY A 364 13.45 -30.42 13.28
CA GLY A 364 13.21 -31.68 13.97
C GLY A 364 12.99 -31.47 15.48
N VAL A 365 12.12 -32.30 16.07
CA VAL A 365 11.67 -32.18 17.47
C VAL A 365 12.83 -32.02 18.48
N PRO A 366 13.95 -32.78 18.41
CA PRO A 366 15.04 -32.62 19.37
C PRO A 366 15.72 -31.26 19.29
N ALA A 367 16.04 -30.80 18.07
CA ALA A 367 16.71 -29.52 17.85
C ALA A 367 15.81 -28.35 18.25
N ARG A 368 14.51 -28.42 17.90
CA ARG A 368 13.51 -27.43 18.30
C ARG A 368 13.40 -27.32 19.81
N ARG A 369 13.34 -28.46 20.51
CA ARG A 369 13.26 -28.49 21.97
C ARG A 369 14.51 -27.89 22.61
N GLN A 370 15.71 -28.18 22.10
CA GLN A 370 16.94 -27.59 22.61
C GLN A 370 16.95 -26.08 22.43
N ALA A 371 16.62 -25.57 21.24
CA ALA A 371 16.56 -24.12 20.99
C ALA A 371 15.56 -23.43 21.93
N MET A 372 14.40 -24.03 22.19
CA MET A 372 13.42 -23.50 23.16
C MET A 372 13.95 -23.50 24.59
N LEU A 373 14.71 -24.52 24.99
CA LEU A 373 15.33 -24.57 26.31
C LEU A 373 16.41 -23.49 26.46
N ASP A 374 17.28 -23.34 25.45
CA ASP A 374 18.34 -22.32 25.46
C ASP A 374 17.77 -20.90 25.54
N MET A 375 16.62 -20.65 24.90
CA MET A 375 15.91 -19.36 25.01
C MET A 375 15.27 -19.15 26.39
N ALA A 376 14.63 -20.20 26.94
CA ALA A 376 13.98 -20.11 28.24
C ALA A 376 14.96 -20.01 29.42
N SER A 377 16.17 -20.59 29.29
CA SER A 377 17.24 -20.48 30.29
C SER A 377 18.02 -19.18 30.22
N GLY A 378 17.97 -18.48 29.08
CA GLY A 378 18.80 -17.30 28.80
C GLY A 378 20.16 -17.61 28.18
N ASP A 379 20.50 -18.89 28.00
CA ASP A 379 21.79 -19.31 27.39
C ASP A 379 21.93 -18.75 25.96
N ALA A 380 20.81 -18.62 25.25
CA ALA A 380 20.74 -17.95 23.97
C ALA A 380 20.37 -16.47 24.12
N GLY A 381 21.36 -15.58 24.10
CA GLY A 381 21.11 -14.14 24.04
C GLY A 381 20.48 -13.70 22.72
N LEU A 382 20.72 -14.41 21.61
CA LEU A 382 20.13 -14.11 20.30
C LEU A 382 19.31 -15.29 19.76
N ALA A 383 18.10 -15.00 19.28
CA ALA A 383 17.25 -15.97 18.60
C ALA A 383 16.79 -15.44 17.23
N ILE A 384 16.87 -16.28 16.21
CA ILE A 384 16.49 -15.95 14.84
C ILE A 384 15.46 -16.96 14.38
N GLY A 385 14.40 -16.53 13.69
CA GLY A 385 13.36 -17.48 13.32
C GLY A 385 12.21 -16.89 12.54
N THR A 386 11.21 -17.73 12.29
CA THR A 386 9.96 -17.33 11.65
C THR A 386 8.86 -17.09 12.68
N HIS A 387 7.60 -17.06 12.24
CA HIS A 387 6.43 -17.05 13.13
C HIS A 387 6.45 -18.14 14.23
N ALA A 388 7.28 -19.19 14.08
CA ALA A 388 7.52 -20.19 15.11
C ALA A 388 7.96 -19.58 16.46
N LEU A 389 8.65 -18.44 16.46
CA LEU A 389 9.05 -17.71 17.68
C LEU A 389 7.87 -17.07 18.43
N ILE A 390 6.74 -16.87 17.74
CA ILE A 390 5.54 -16.22 18.29
C ILE A 390 4.62 -17.26 18.96
N GLU A 391 4.78 -18.55 18.68
CA GLU A 391 3.95 -19.60 19.25
C GLU A 391 3.95 -19.59 20.80
N ASP A 392 2.81 -19.89 21.41
CA ASP A 392 2.60 -19.83 22.88
C ASP A 392 3.62 -20.61 23.69
N LYS A 393 4.14 -21.71 23.15
CA LYS A 393 5.09 -22.60 23.83
C LYS A 393 6.50 -22.00 23.94
N VAL A 394 6.81 -20.99 23.14
CA VAL A 394 8.14 -20.35 23.14
C VAL A 394 8.19 -19.30 24.25
N GLN A 395 9.16 -19.48 25.14
CA GLN A 395 9.41 -18.61 26.29
C GLN A 395 10.84 -18.08 26.26
N PHE A 396 11.01 -16.90 26.81
CA PHE A 396 12.29 -16.21 26.97
C PHE A 396 12.50 -15.92 28.45
N GLN A 397 13.75 -15.88 28.89
CA GLN A 397 14.09 -15.45 30.24
C GLN A 397 13.87 -13.94 30.41
N ASP A 398 14.38 -13.13 29.49
CA ASP A 398 14.21 -11.67 29.45
C ASP A 398 14.24 -11.19 27.99
N LEU A 399 13.08 -11.15 27.33
CA LEU A 399 13.01 -10.62 25.96
C LEU A 399 13.10 -9.08 25.99
N GLY A 400 14.24 -8.54 25.58
CA GLY A 400 14.52 -7.11 25.59
C GLY A 400 14.29 -6.40 24.26
N LEU A 401 14.55 -7.05 23.13
CA LEU A 401 14.42 -6.46 21.80
C LEU A 401 13.83 -7.44 20.78
N VAL A 402 12.87 -6.96 20.01
CA VAL A 402 12.29 -7.66 18.87
C VAL A 402 12.63 -6.90 17.60
N VAL A 403 13.33 -7.55 16.69
CA VAL A 403 13.62 -7.08 15.34
C VAL A 403 12.70 -7.81 14.36
N VAL A 404 11.96 -7.07 13.53
CA VAL A 404 11.11 -7.63 12.48
C VAL A 404 11.64 -7.22 11.12
N ASP A 405 12.02 -8.17 10.28
CA ASP A 405 12.47 -7.92 8.90
C ASP A 405 11.33 -8.09 7.89
N GLU A 406 11.26 -7.20 6.91
CA GLU A 406 10.24 -7.15 5.84
C GLU A 406 8.79 -7.24 6.35
N GLN A 407 8.40 -6.23 7.14
CA GLN A 407 7.12 -6.15 7.87
C GLN A 407 5.86 -6.38 7.00
N HIS A 408 5.87 -6.07 5.71
CA HIS A 408 4.66 -6.12 4.88
C HIS A 408 4.02 -7.52 4.76
N ARG A 409 4.68 -8.57 5.26
CA ARG A 409 4.12 -9.94 5.37
C ARG A 409 3.65 -10.32 6.77
N PHE A 410 3.89 -9.48 7.77
CA PHE A 410 3.52 -9.72 9.17
C PHE A 410 2.38 -8.78 9.59
N GLY A 411 1.27 -9.37 10.03
CA GLY A 411 0.08 -8.63 10.45
C GLY A 411 0.26 -7.92 11.79
N VAL A 412 -0.64 -6.98 12.10
CA VAL A 412 -0.66 -6.22 13.37
C VAL A 412 -0.75 -7.17 14.58
N GLU A 413 -1.56 -8.24 14.49
CA GLU A 413 -1.77 -9.24 15.55
C GLU A 413 -0.48 -9.92 16.03
N GLN A 414 0.46 -10.13 15.13
CA GLN A 414 1.73 -10.80 15.43
C GLN A 414 2.66 -9.89 16.25
N ARG A 415 2.56 -8.57 16.08
CA ARG A 415 3.31 -7.58 16.88
C ARG A 415 2.82 -7.58 18.33
N ASP A 416 1.51 -7.64 18.53
CA ASP A 416 0.90 -7.64 19.86
C ASP A 416 1.19 -8.95 20.62
N ALA A 417 1.19 -10.09 19.92
CA ALA A 417 1.56 -11.38 20.50
C ALA A 417 3.01 -11.41 21.04
N LEU A 418 3.95 -10.74 20.36
CA LEU A 418 5.35 -10.64 20.81
C LEU A 418 5.51 -9.66 21.97
N ARG A 419 4.74 -8.57 21.98
CA ARG A 419 4.72 -7.63 23.12
C ARG A 419 4.24 -8.30 24.40
N ALA A 420 3.32 -9.26 24.28
CA ALA A 420 2.77 -10.00 25.41
C ALA A 420 3.68 -11.11 25.98
N LYS A 421 4.82 -11.39 25.34
CA LYS A 421 5.74 -12.48 25.76
C LYS A 421 6.77 -12.09 26.83
N GLY A 422 6.97 -10.79 27.09
CA GLY A 422 7.82 -10.30 28.18
C GLY A 422 7.01 -9.88 29.40
N GLU A 423 7.61 -9.94 30.60
CA GLU A 423 7.01 -9.32 31.80
C GLU A 423 6.82 -7.81 31.61
N GLN A 424 7.78 -7.18 30.93
CA GLN A 424 7.67 -5.83 30.38
C GLN A 424 7.69 -5.89 28.85
N PRO A 425 6.99 -4.98 28.17
CA PRO A 425 7.00 -4.93 26.71
C PRO A 425 8.43 -4.72 26.19
N PRO A 426 8.92 -5.58 25.27
CA PRO A 426 10.23 -5.42 24.66
C PRO A 426 10.28 -4.19 23.76
N HIS A 427 11.48 -3.69 23.52
CA HIS A 427 11.75 -2.74 22.45
C HIS A 427 11.44 -3.38 21.09
N LEU A 428 10.91 -2.60 20.14
CA LEU A 428 10.53 -3.05 18.80
C LEU A 428 11.27 -2.23 17.73
N LEU A 429 12.07 -2.93 16.93
CA LEU A 429 12.71 -2.40 15.74
C LEU A 429 12.14 -3.11 14.51
N VAL A 430 11.52 -2.37 13.61
CA VAL A 430 10.99 -2.92 12.37
C VAL A 430 11.84 -2.45 11.20
N MET A 431 12.13 -3.33 10.26
CA MET A 431 12.94 -3.03 9.09
C MET A 431 12.15 -3.25 7.80
N THR A 432 12.39 -2.41 6.81
CA THR A 432 11.88 -2.61 5.45
C THR A 432 12.93 -2.26 4.41
N ALA A 433 13.03 -3.06 3.35
CA ALA A 433 13.93 -2.75 2.23
C ALA A 433 13.28 -1.92 1.12
N THR A 434 11.95 -1.81 1.12
CA THR A 434 11.23 -0.85 0.28
C THR A 434 11.04 0.42 1.06
N PRO A 435 11.70 1.53 0.68
CA PRO A 435 11.38 2.81 1.26
C PRO A 435 9.87 3.07 1.13
N ILE A 436 9.25 3.57 2.18
CA ILE A 436 7.84 3.94 2.18
C ILE A 436 7.85 5.47 2.27
N PRO A 437 7.09 6.20 1.43
CA PRO A 437 7.03 7.66 1.53
C PRO A 437 6.71 8.08 2.96
N ARG A 438 7.38 9.13 3.41
CA ARG A 438 7.32 9.59 4.80
C ARG A 438 5.88 9.79 5.27
N THR A 439 5.03 10.31 4.40
CA THR A 439 3.61 10.53 4.68
C THR A 439 2.83 9.24 4.93
N VAL A 440 3.08 8.19 4.15
CA VAL A 440 2.49 6.85 4.38
C VAL A 440 3.05 6.23 5.66
N ALA A 441 4.34 6.43 5.95
CA ALA A 441 4.91 6.03 7.22
C ALA A 441 4.26 6.76 8.41
N MET A 442 3.95 8.04 8.26
CA MET A 442 3.30 8.87 9.29
C MET A 442 1.81 8.57 9.51
N THR A 443 1.13 7.99 8.53
CA THR A 443 -0.31 7.69 8.61
C THR A 443 -0.58 6.22 8.94
N VAL A 444 0.05 5.28 8.21
CA VAL A 444 -0.15 3.83 8.39
C VAL A 444 0.67 3.28 9.55
N PHE A 445 1.89 3.77 9.70
CA PHE A 445 2.87 3.29 10.68
C PHE A 445 3.19 4.37 11.71
N GLY A 446 2.31 5.38 11.87
CA GLY A 446 2.60 6.57 12.66
C GLY A 446 2.68 6.36 14.18
N ASP A 447 2.52 5.11 14.64
CA ASP A 447 2.92 4.66 15.97
C ASP A 447 4.45 4.47 16.09
N LEU A 448 5.17 4.37 14.97
CA LEU A 448 6.62 4.16 14.89
C LEU A 448 7.36 5.47 14.60
N GLU A 449 8.49 5.68 15.27
CA GLU A 449 9.50 6.64 14.85
C GLU A 449 10.25 6.13 13.60
N THR A 450 10.63 7.01 12.68
CA THR A 450 11.26 6.61 11.42
C THR A 450 12.74 7.00 11.40
N SER A 451 13.61 6.04 11.07
CA SER A 451 15.00 6.28 10.71
C SER A 451 15.22 5.87 9.26
N VAL A 452 15.95 6.69 8.50
CA VAL A 452 16.26 6.44 7.09
C VAL A 452 17.76 6.22 6.91
N LEU A 453 18.12 5.10 6.29
CA LEU A 453 19.45 4.80 5.77
C LEU A 453 19.47 5.01 4.25
N ASP A 454 19.86 6.21 3.84
CA ASP A 454 19.99 6.65 2.45
C ASP A 454 21.39 6.37 1.85
N GLN A 455 22.42 6.24 2.69
CA GLN A 455 23.78 5.97 2.26
C GLN A 455 24.02 4.48 1.99
N LEU A 456 24.49 4.15 0.77
CA LEU A 456 25.00 2.82 0.44
C LEU A 456 26.47 2.67 0.87
N PRO A 457 26.89 1.51 1.40
CA PRO A 457 28.30 1.24 1.72
C PRO A 457 29.22 1.37 0.50
N ALA A 458 30.47 1.77 0.74
CA ALA A 458 31.49 1.91 -0.30
C ALA A 458 31.80 0.54 -0.97
N GLY A 459 32.02 0.56 -2.29
CA GLY A 459 32.40 -0.62 -3.07
C GLY A 459 31.28 -1.29 -3.88
N ARG A 460 30.05 -0.76 -3.83
CA ARG A 460 28.95 -1.25 -4.67
C ARG A 460 28.99 -0.62 -6.07
N SER A 461 28.99 -1.46 -7.09
CA SER A 461 28.91 -1.01 -8.47
C SER A 461 27.47 -0.69 -8.89
N PRO A 462 27.24 0.35 -9.72
CA PRO A 462 25.90 0.75 -10.14
C PRO A 462 25.22 -0.35 -10.96
N ILE A 463 23.89 -0.36 -10.92
CA ILE A 463 23.05 -1.28 -11.70
C ILE A 463 22.46 -0.50 -12.86
N SER A 464 22.74 -0.90 -14.11
CA SER A 464 22.02 -0.36 -15.27
C SER A 464 20.72 -1.12 -15.46
N THR A 465 19.60 -0.40 -15.65
CA THR A 465 18.28 -1.02 -15.85
C THR A 465 17.73 -0.64 -17.22
N HIS A 466 17.25 -1.62 -17.98
CA HIS A 466 16.69 -1.40 -19.31
C HIS A 466 15.42 -2.22 -19.50
N VAL A 467 14.40 -1.61 -20.14
CA VAL A 467 13.21 -2.34 -20.57
C VAL A 467 13.41 -2.92 -21.96
N VAL A 468 13.10 -4.20 -22.11
CA VAL A 468 13.24 -4.98 -23.34
C VAL A 468 11.85 -5.21 -23.93
N PRO A 469 11.46 -4.49 -25.01
CA PRO A 469 10.16 -4.65 -25.64
C PRO A 469 10.16 -5.89 -26.55
N ALA A 470 9.80 -7.05 -25.99
CA ALA A 470 9.92 -8.34 -26.66
C ALA A 470 9.01 -8.49 -27.89
N LEU A 471 7.80 -7.90 -27.85
CA LEU A 471 6.83 -7.97 -28.94
C LEU A 471 7.20 -7.04 -30.11
N GLU A 472 7.56 -5.79 -29.81
CA GLU A 472 7.90 -4.79 -30.82
C GLU A 472 9.29 -5.01 -31.42
N LYS A 473 10.25 -5.49 -30.61
CA LYS A 473 11.66 -5.68 -31.02
C LYS A 473 12.20 -7.04 -30.55
N PRO A 474 11.82 -8.15 -31.20
CA PRO A 474 12.31 -9.49 -30.84
C PRO A 474 13.84 -9.63 -30.81
N ASN A 475 14.55 -8.87 -31.66
CA ASN A 475 16.02 -8.86 -31.69
C ASN A 475 16.64 -8.36 -30.37
N PHE A 476 15.95 -7.50 -29.61
CA PHE A 476 16.42 -7.02 -28.32
C PHE A 476 16.37 -8.12 -27.27
N LEU A 477 15.38 -9.01 -27.34
CA LEU A 477 15.31 -10.19 -26.47
C LEU A 477 16.42 -11.18 -26.81
N ALA A 478 16.73 -11.40 -28.08
CA ALA A 478 17.89 -12.20 -28.48
C ALA A 478 19.20 -11.61 -27.93
N ARG A 479 19.39 -10.28 -28.06
CA ARG A 479 20.55 -9.58 -27.51
C ARG A 479 20.64 -9.65 -25.99
N ALA A 480 19.50 -9.63 -25.27
CA ALA A 480 19.47 -9.82 -23.82
C ALA A 480 20.07 -11.17 -23.42
N TRP A 481 19.75 -12.25 -24.13
CA TRP A 481 20.33 -13.57 -23.86
C TRP A 481 21.82 -13.67 -24.22
N GLU A 482 22.25 -13.06 -25.32
CA GLU A 482 23.68 -12.95 -25.63
C GLU A 482 24.45 -12.25 -24.51
N ARG A 483 23.88 -11.19 -23.95
CA ARG A 483 24.46 -10.45 -22.82
C ARG A 483 24.59 -11.32 -21.57
N VAL A 484 23.59 -12.17 -21.28
CA VAL A 484 23.68 -13.17 -20.19
C VAL A 484 24.87 -14.11 -20.43
N ARG A 485 25.02 -14.64 -21.65
CA ARG A 485 26.15 -15.54 -21.99
C ARG A 485 27.50 -14.86 -21.87
N GLU A 486 27.62 -13.59 -22.29
CA GLU A 486 28.85 -12.82 -22.17
C GLU A 486 29.27 -12.65 -20.71
N GLU A 487 28.33 -12.38 -19.81
CA GLU A 487 28.63 -12.25 -18.37
C GLU A 487 28.98 -13.58 -17.73
N VAL A 488 28.22 -14.65 -18.05
CA VAL A 488 28.56 -16.00 -17.58
C VAL A 488 29.92 -16.46 -18.11
N GLY A 489 30.27 -16.12 -19.36
CA GLY A 489 31.58 -16.41 -19.94
C GLY A 489 32.75 -15.71 -19.26
N LYS A 490 32.49 -14.62 -18.52
CA LYS A 490 33.49 -13.94 -17.66
C LYS A 490 33.59 -14.57 -16.26
N GLY A 491 32.80 -15.61 -15.98
CA GLY A 491 32.73 -16.27 -14.67
C GLY A 491 31.68 -15.69 -13.72
N HIS A 492 30.79 -14.81 -14.21
CA HIS A 492 29.68 -14.28 -13.42
C HIS A 492 28.44 -15.18 -13.51
N GLN A 493 27.40 -14.82 -12.75
CA GLN A 493 26.16 -15.59 -12.68
C GLN A 493 24.93 -14.72 -12.97
N ALA A 494 23.84 -15.33 -13.43
CA ALA A 494 22.62 -14.63 -13.81
C ALA A 494 21.36 -15.18 -13.15
N TYR A 495 20.42 -14.29 -12.87
CA TYR A 495 19.05 -14.62 -12.47
C TYR A 495 18.09 -14.43 -13.65
N VAL A 496 17.14 -15.35 -13.79
CA VAL A 496 15.98 -15.22 -14.68
C VAL A 496 14.72 -15.41 -13.84
N VAL A 497 13.87 -14.39 -13.78
CA VAL A 497 12.67 -14.40 -12.93
C VAL A 497 11.42 -14.52 -13.79
N CYS A 498 10.56 -15.48 -13.47
CA CYS A 498 9.27 -15.68 -14.10
C CYS A 498 8.12 -15.49 -13.11
N PRO A 499 6.95 -15.00 -13.55
CA PRO A 499 5.80 -14.75 -12.66
C PRO A 499 5.14 -16.03 -12.13
N ARG A 500 5.29 -17.19 -12.81
CA ARG A 500 4.60 -18.44 -12.47
C ARG A 500 5.53 -19.65 -12.33
N ILE A 501 5.06 -20.69 -11.63
CA ILE A 501 5.79 -21.95 -11.41
C ILE A 501 5.65 -22.91 -12.61
N GLY A 502 4.42 -23.23 -13.03
CA GLY A 502 4.14 -24.05 -14.22
C GLY A 502 3.05 -25.13 -14.08
N ASP A 503 2.81 -25.69 -12.89
CA ASP A 503 1.89 -26.84 -12.76
C ASP A 503 0.42 -26.46 -12.49
N GLU A 504 -0.07 -25.34 -13.03
CA GLU A 504 -1.51 -25.10 -13.07
C GLU A 504 -2.04 -25.67 -14.39
N PRO A 505 -2.78 -26.80 -14.39
CA PRO A 505 -3.49 -27.19 -15.58
C PRO A 505 -4.45 -26.05 -15.96
N GLU A 506 -4.60 -25.79 -17.26
CA GLU A 506 -5.75 -25.02 -17.74
C GLU A 506 -7.01 -25.70 -17.18
N ASP A 507 -7.68 -25.06 -16.24
CA ASP A 507 -8.97 -25.52 -15.76
C ASP A 507 -10.02 -25.18 -16.83
N GLY A 508 -9.94 -25.93 -17.93
CA GLY A 508 -11.01 -26.09 -18.88
C GLY A 508 -12.22 -26.66 -18.15
N LYS A 509 -13.21 -25.80 -17.89
CA LYS A 509 -14.59 -26.17 -17.57
C LYS A 509 -14.77 -27.01 -16.28
N LYS A 510 -14.63 -26.40 -15.11
CA LYS A 510 -15.43 -26.79 -13.94
C LYS A 510 -16.22 -25.58 -13.42
N LYS A 511 -17.55 -25.66 -13.57
CA LYS A 511 -18.53 -24.78 -12.93
C LYS A 511 -18.29 -24.79 -11.40
N ARG A 512 -17.58 -23.80 -10.86
CA ARG A 512 -17.69 -23.46 -9.45
C ARG A 512 -19.02 -22.72 -9.25
N LYS A 513 -19.85 -23.24 -8.35
CA LYS A 513 -21.04 -22.55 -7.83
C LYS A 513 -20.56 -21.27 -7.13
N ALA A 514 -21.10 -20.13 -7.53
CA ALA A 514 -20.89 -18.85 -6.88
C ALA A 514 -21.44 -18.88 -5.44
N THR A 515 -20.61 -18.50 -4.49
CA THR A 515 -20.98 -17.96 -3.18
C THR A 515 -20.91 -16.41 -3.27
N PRO A 516 -21.81 -15.64 -2.63
CA PRO A 516 -22.09 -14.26 -3.04
C PRO A 516 -21.22 -13.14 -2.42
N ASP A 517 -20.03 -13.41 -1.88
CA ASP A 517 -19.32 -12.42 -1.03
C ASP A 517 -17.84 -12.14 -1.38
N ASP A 518 -17.39 -12.41 -2.62
CA ASP A 518 -16.11 -11.87 -3.11
C ASP A 518 -16.37 -10.67 -4.05
N PRO A 519 -15.71 -9.50 -3.86
CA PRO A 519 -15.81 -8.39 -4.79
C PRO A 519 -15.14 -8.76 -6.11
N GLU A 520 -15.96 -8.93 -7.14
CA GLU A 520 -15.54 -9.20 -8.50
C GLU A 520 -14.69 -8.03 -9.06
N ASP A 521 -13.44 -8.35 -9.39
CA ASP A 521 -12.60 -7.62 -10.32
C ASP A 521 -13.28 -7.55 -11.69
N LEU A 522 -14.04 -6.47 -11.92
CA LEU A 522 -14.75 -6.20 -13.16
C LEU A 522 -13.94 -5.22 -14.01
N GLY A 523 -13.20 -5.73 -14.99
CA GLY A 523 -12.78 -4.91 -16.13
C GLY A 523 -11.49 -5.29 -16.86
N ALA A 524 -11.46 -6.44 -17.53
CA ALA A 524 -10.60 -6.60 -18.70
C ALA A 524 -11.34 -7.40 -19.77
N GLY A 525 -11.74 -6.70 -20.83
CA GLY A 525 -12.20 -7.33 -22.07
C GLY A 525 -11.16 -8.34 -22.56
N SER A 526 -11.66 -9.43 -23.12
CA SER A 526 -10.89 -10.52 -23.70
C SER A 526 -10.07 -10.06 -24.90
N ASP A 527 -8.89 -9.50 -24.66
CA ASP A 527 -7.72 -9.83 -25.45
C ASP A 527 -7.20 -11.15 -24.88
N GLU A 528 -6.94 -12.14 -25.74
CA GLU A 528 -6.31 -13.41 -25.37
C GLU A 528 -4.90 -13.14 -24.81
N LYS A 529 -4.82 -12.70 -23.55
CA LYS A 529 -3.57 -12.57 -22.81
C LYS A 529 -3.03 -13.98 -22.66
N ARG A 530 -1.91 -14.26 -23.33
CA ARG A 530 -1.14 -15.48 -23.13
C ARG A 530 -0.95 -15.75 -21.63
N PRO A 531 -0.97 -17.02 -21.18
CA PRO A 531 -0.69 -17.35 -19.79
C PRO A 531 0.72 -16.83 -19.41
N PRO A 532 0.91 -16.37 -18.16
CA PRO A 532 2.21 -15.90 -17.71
C PRO A 532 3.27 -17.01 -17.82
N LEU A 533 4.50 -16.64 -18.15
CA LEU A 533 5.60 -17.59 -18.33
C LEU A 533 5.87 -18.38 -17.05
N SER A 534 5.97 -19.70 -17.18
CA SER A 534 6.30 -20.61 -16.10
C SER A 534 7.80 -20.83 -15.98
N VAL A 535 8.31 -20.98 -14.76
CA VAL A 535 9.73 -21.27 -14.48
C VAL A 535 10.16 -22.56 -15.16
N VAL A 536 9.36 -23.62 -15.08
CA VAL A 536 9.70 -24.94 -15.66
C VAL A 536 9.81 -24.85 -17.18
N GLU A 537 8.80 -24.32 -17.88
CA GLU A 537 8.86 -24.19 -19.34
C GLU A 537 9.94 -23.21 -19.81
N THR A 538 10.14 -22.11 -19.06
CA THR A 538 11.16 -21.12 -19.40
C THR A 538 12.54 -21.74 -19.27
N ALA A 539 12.83 -22.45 -18.18
CA ALA A 539 14.10 -23.13 -17.99
C ALA A 539 14.36 -24.16 -19.11
N GLU A 540 13.37 -24.98 -19.46
CA GLU A 540 13.51 -25.93 -20.57
C GLU A 540 13.81 -25.25 -21.91
N LYS A 541 13.09 -24.17 -22.23
CA LYS A 541 13.30 -23.39 -23.46
C LYS A 541 14.69 -22.74 -23.47
N LEU A 542 15.16 -22.22 -22.34
CA LEU A 542 16.47 -21.59 -22.22
C LEU A 542 17.60 -22.61 -22.38
N VAL A 543 17.50 -23.77 -21.73
CA VAL A 543 18.50 -24.85 -21.81
C VAL A 543 18.59 -25.42 -23.23
N LYS A 544 17.46 -25.59 -23.93
CA LYS A 544 17.43 -26.09 -25.32
C LYS A 544 17.75 -25.03 -26.36
N GLY A 545 17.70 -23.74 -26.00
CA GLY A 545 17.82 -22.61 -26.91
C GLY A 545 18.98 -21.70 -26.54
N PRO A 546 18.71 -20.44 -26.15
CA PRO A 546 19.74 -19.40 -26.06
C PRO A 546 20.82 -19.65 -24.98
N LEU A 547 20.50 -20.41 -23.92
CA LEU A 547 21.44 -20.71 -22.83
C LEU A 547 22.01 -22.13 -22.94
N ALA A 548 21.94 -22.75 -24.12
CA ALA A 548 22.52 -24.06 -24.35
C ALA A 548 24.01 -24.10 -23.96
N GLY A 549 24.37 -25.14 -23.20
CA GLY A 549 25.72 -25.37 -22.67
C GLY A 549 26.04 -24.70 -21.34
N LEU A 550 25.10 -23.95 -20.73
CA LEU A 550 25.26 -23.40 -19.38
C LEU A 550 24.61 -24.30 -18.32
N ARG A 551 25.09 -24.21 -17.08
CA ARG A 551 24.52 -24.90 -15.91
C ARG A 551 23.32 -24.11 -15.39
N VAL A 552 22.13 -24.51 -15.80
CA VAL A 552 20.87 -23.84 -15.45
C VAL A 552 20.10 -24.66 -14.41
N GLU A 553 19.67 -24.03 -13.32
CA GLU A 553 18.80 -24.65 -12.31
C GLU A 553 17.53 -23.85 -12.04
N ILE A 554 16.56 -24.50 -11.40
CA ILE A 554 15.22 -23.97 -11.12
C ILE A 554 15.05 -23.73 -9.61
N LEU A 555 14.45 -22.61 -9.24
CA LEU A 555 14.04 -22.33 -7.86
C LEU A 555 12.60 -21.80 -7.80
N HIS A 556 11.69 -22.49 -7.12
CA HIS A 556 10.31 -22.02 -6.95
C HIS A 556 9.71 -22.36 -5.59
N GLY A 557 8.57 -21.74 -5.27
CA GLY A 557 7.94 -21.78 -3.95
C GLY A 557 7.53 -23.19 -3.49
N ARG A 558 7.21 -24.08 -4.43
CA ARG A 558 6.80 -25.47 -4.15
C ARG A 558 7.95 -26.43 -3.78
N LEU A 559 9.21 -26.03 -3.96
CA LEU A 559 10.34 -26.88 -3.54
C LEU A 559 10.37 -27.01 -2.01
N ALA A 560 10.75 -28.19 -1.53
CA ALA A 560 11.00 -28.41 -0.10
C ALA A 560 12.08 -27.42 0.40
N PRO A 561 11.99 -26.93 1.66
CA PRO A 561 12.95 -25.97 2.20
C PRO A 561 14.41 -26.41 2.05
N GLU A 562 14.72 -27.67 2.30
CA GLU A 562 16.08 -28.24 2.20
C GLU A 562 16.58 -28.24 0.74
N ALA A 563 15.68 -28.54 -0.21
CA ALA A 563 16.01 -28.50 -1.63
C ALA A 563 16.27 -27.06 -2.12
N LYS A 564 15.53 -26.08 -1.60
CA LYS A 564 15.78 -24.66 -1.90
C LYS A 564 17.15 -24.23 -1.39
N ASP A 565 17.47 -24.52 -0.13
CA ASP A 565 18.77 -24.14 0.44
C ASP A 565 19.93 -24.82 -0.30
N GLU A 566 19.79 -26.08 -0.71
CA GLU A 566 20.82 -26.79 -1.47
C GLU A 566 21.04 -26.19 -2.88
N VAL A 567 19.97 -25.85 -3.62
CA VAL A 567 20.10 -25.13 -4.90
C VAL A 567 20.78 -23.78 -4.70
N MET A 568 20.40 -23.06 -3.64
CA MET A 568 21.01 -21.76 -3.33
C MET A 568 22.47 -21.86 -2.92
N ARG A 569 22.85 -22.92 -2.20
CA ARG A 569 24.24 -23.21 -1.82
C ARG A 569 25.11 -23.44 -3.05
N ARG A 570 24.64 -24.26 -3.99
CA ARG A 570 25.34 -24.53 -5.26
C ARG A 570 25.43 -23.30 -6.14
N PHE A 571 24.37 -22.50 -6.19
CA PHE A 571 24.42 -21.20 -6.89
C PHE A 571 25.42 -20.26 -6.21
N SER A 572 25.41 -20.07 -4.89
CA SER A 572 26.39 -19.21 -4.22
C SER A 572 27.84 -19.68 -4.37
N ALA A 573 28.08 -20.99 -4.53
CA ALA A 573 29.39 -21.57 -4.76
C ALA A 573 29.90 -21.45 -6.22
N GLY A 574 29.09 -20.92 -7.14
CA GLY A 574 29.43 -20.85 -8.57
C GLY A 574 29.31 -22.18 -9.31
N GLU A 575 28.61 -23.17 -8.72
CA GLU A 575 28.34 -24.47 -9.36
C GLU A 575 27.19 -24.38 -10.39
N VAL A 576 26.38 -23.33 -10.33
CA VAL A 576 25.26 -23.04 -11.22
C VAL A 576 25.48 -21.67 -11.86
N ASP A 577 25.37 -21.58 -13.19
CA ASP A 577 25.62 -20.35 -13.95
C ASP A 577 24.38 -19.45 -13.97
N VAL A 578 23.20 -20.05 -14.15
CA VAL A 578 21.94 -19.33 -14.30
C VAL A 578 20.86 -19.95 -13.42
N LEU A 579 20.23 -19.13 -12.58
CA LEU A 579 19.11 -19.55 -11.75
C LEU A 579 17.79 -19.01 -12.32
N VAL A 580 16.91 -19.91 -12.76
CA VAL A 580 15.57 -19.58 -13.21
C VAL A 580 14.60 -19.73 -12.04
N ALA A 581 14.02 -18.63 -11.58
CA ALA A 581 13.25 -18.60 -10.35
C ALA A 581 11.92 -17.86 -10.45
N THR A 582 11.01 -18.12 -9.51
CA THR A 582 9.87 -17.23 -9.28
C THR A 582 10.25 -16.08 -8.35
N THR A 583 9.26 -15.28 -7.93
CA THR A 583 9.36 -14.27 -6.86
C THR A 583 9.93 -14.78 -5.53
N VAL A 584 10.25 -16.06 -5.37
CA VAL A 584 10.88 -16.56 -4.13
C VAL A 584 12.25 -15.94 -3.89
N ILE A 585 12.97 -15.53 -4.94
CA ILE A 585 14.26 -14.83 -4.78
C ILE A 585 14.10 -13.36 -4.37
N GLU A 586 12.87 -12.83 -4.35
CA GLU A 586 12.56 -11.50 -3.84
C GLU A 586 13.09 -11.34 -2.42
N VAL A 587 13.08 -12.41 -1.63
CA VAL A 587 13.50 -12.44 -0.23
C VAL A 587 14.80 -13.25 -0.08
N GLY A 588 15.85 -12.60 0.44
CA GLY A 588 16.90 -13.32 1.17
C GLY A 588 17.94 -14.14 0.40
N VAL A 589 18.50 -13.63 -0.69
CA VAL A 589 19.78 -14.17 -1.18
C VAL A 589 20.74 -13.04 -1.54
N ASN A 590 21.99 -13.14 -1.08
CA ASN A 590 23.12 -12.33 -1.51
C ASN A 590 24.12 -13.21 -2.27
N VAL A 591 24.25 -13.05 -3.59
CA VAL A 591 25.28 -13.73 -4.40
C VAL A 591 26.14 -12.63 -5.04
N PRO A 592 27.29 -12.28 -4.45
CA PRO A 592 28.12 -11.17 -4.93
C PRO A 592 28.57 -11.30 -6.40
N ASN A 593 28.73 -12.53 -6.88
CA ASN A 593 29.13 -12.84 -8.24
C ASN A 593 27.97 -12.78 -9.27
N SER A 594 26.75 -12.47 -8.82
CA SER A 594 25.62 -12.30 -9.73
C SER A 594 25.55 -10.87 -10.28
N THR A 595 25.74 -10.74 -11.59
CA THR A 595 25.81 -9.46 -12.29
C THR A 595 24.60 -9.18 -13.18
N VAL A 596 23.82 -10.20 -13.56
CA VAL A 596 22.69 -10.03 -14.50
C VAL A 596 21.37 -10.51 -13.90
N MET A 597 20.33 -9.69 -14.02
CA MET A 597 18.94 -10.00 -13.67
C MET A 597 18.06 -9.84 -14.91
N VAL A 598 17.32 -10.88 -15.29
CA VAL A 598 16.32 -10.83 -16.36
C VAL A 598 14.95 -11.12 -15.77
N ILE A 599 14.01 -10.18 -15.87
CA ILE A 599 12.64 -10.36 -15.37
C ILE A 599 11.71 -10.53 -16.55
N MET A 600 11.13 -11.73 -16.69
CA MET A 600 10.18 -12.08 -17.74
C MET A 600 8.77 -11.59 -17.38
N ASP A 601 8.00 -11.11 -18.35
CA ASP A 601 6.68 -10.53 -18.13
C ASP A 601 6.69 -9.46 -17.00
N ALA A 602 7.67 -8.55 -17.04
CA ALA A 602 7.91 -7.56 -15.98
C ALA A 602 6.69 -6.67 -15.69
N ASP A 603 5.80 -6.47 -16.66
CA ASP A 603 4.52 -5.77 -16.52
C ASP A 603 3.52 -6.45 -15.56
N ARG A 604 3.78 -7.69 -15.14
CA ARG A 604 2.96 -8.40 -14.15
C ARG A 604 3.45 -8.24 -12.71
N PHE A 605 4.62 -7.62 -12.50
CA PHE A 605 5.19 -7.40 -11.19
C PHE A 605 4.89 -5.98 -10.70
N GLY A 606 4.66 -5.83 -9.39
CA GLY A 606 4.56 -4.52 -8.75
C GLY A 606 5.91 -3.79 -8.74
N VAL A 607 5.90 -2.45 -8.63
CA VAL A 607 7.12 -1.62 -8.62
C VAL A 607 8.05 -2.04 -7.49
N SER A 608 7.49 -2.22 -6.29
CA SER A 608 8.22 -2.69 -5.10
C SER A 608 8.93 -4.04 -5.34
N GLN A 609 8.27 -4.99 -6.01
CA GLN A 609 8.84 -6.30 -6.31
C GLN A 609 9.99 -6.18 -7.32
N LEU A 610 9.80 -5.39 -8.38
CA LEU A 610 10.84 -5.12 -9.38
C LEU A 610 12.07 -4.48 -8.74
N HIS A 611 11.87 -3.55 -7.81
CA HIS A 611 12.94 -2.94 -7.04
C HIS A 611 13.71 -3.95 -6.18
N GLN A 612 13.00 -4.79 -5.43
CA GLN A 612 13.61 -5.83 -4.59
C GLN A 612 14.40 -6.86 -5.43
N LEU A 613 13.84 -7.30 -6.56
CA LEU A 613 14.51 -8.20 -7.50
C LEU A 613 15.75 -7.54 -8.12
N ARG A 614 15.65 -6.29 -8.58
CA ARG A 614 16.79 -5.51 -9.10
C ARG A 614 17.92 -5.44 -8.07
N GLY A 615 17.61 -5.22 -6.80
CA GLY A 615 18.58 -5.17 -5.70
C GLY A 615 19.29 -6.49 -5.39
N ARG A 616 18.97 -7.60 -6.07
CA ARG A 616 19.64 -8.90 -5.91
C ARG A 616 20.93 -9.03 -6.73
N VAL A 617 21.16 -8.16 -7.72
CA VAL A 617 22.38 -8.13 -8.54
C VAL A 617 23.25 -6.91 -8.22
N GLY A 618 24.51 -6.93 -8.68
CA GLY A 618 25.43 -5.80 -8.48
C GLY A 618 25.82 -5.61 -7.01
N ARG A 619 26.05 -6.73 -6.30
CA ARG A 619 26.47 -6.74 -4.89
C ARG A 619 27.98 -6.96 -4.69
N GLY A 620 28.69 -7.36 -5.75
CA GLY A 620 30.15 -7.42 -5.78
C GLY A 620 30.77 -6.19 -6.44
N SER A 621 32.04 -6.31 -6.83
CA SER A 621 32.78 -5.26 -7.53
C SER A 621 32.37 -5.09 -9.00
N ALA A 622 31.72 -6.08 -9.59
CA ALA A 622 31.24 -6.01 -10.97
C ALA A 622 29.91 -5.24 -11.09
N ALA A 623 29.78 -4.45 -12.16
CA ALA A 623 28.56 -3.69 -12.45
C ALA A 623 27.35 -4.60 -12.70
N GLY A 624 26.21 -4.23 -12.13
CA GLY A 624 24.96 -4.97 -12.30
C GLY A 624 24.22 -4.56 -13.57
N LEU A 625 23.46 -5.48 -14.15
CA LEU A 625 22.56 -5.26 -15.28
C LEU A 625 21.19 -5.87 -14.97
N CYS A 626 20.13 -5.06 -15.07
CA CYS A 626 18.75 -5.51 -14.91
C CYS A 626 17.96 -5.29 -16.21
N LEU A 627 17.37 -6.36 -16.74
CA LEU A 627 16.62 -6.37 -17.99
C LEU A 627 15.15 -6.70 -17.69
N LEU A 628 14.26 -5.75 -17.93
CA LEU A 628 12.82 -5.88 -17.71
C LEU A 628 12.16 -6.27 -19.03
N VAL A 629 11.83 -7.54 -19.22
CA VAL A 629 11.22 -8.03 -20.47
C VAL A 629 9.72 -7.85 -20.42
N SER A 630 9.14 -7.13 -21.38
CA SER A 630 7.70 -6.92 -21.48
C SER A 630 7.22 -6.99 -22.93
N GLU A 631 5.96 -7.41 -23.10
CA GLU A 631 5.26 -7.41 -24.39
C GLU A 631 4.24 -6.27 -24.51
N MET A 632 4.17 -5.39 -23.50
CA MET A 632 3.22 -4.29 -23.51
C MET A 632 3.59 -3.21 -24.55
N PRO A 633 2.63 -2.71 -25.34
CA PRO A 633 2.88 -1.65 -26.32
C PRO A 633 3.37 -0.35 -25.68
N ALA A 634 4.17 0.41 -26.44
CA ALA A 634 4.54 1.77 -26.12
C ALA A 634 3.29 2.65 -25.86
N GLY A 635 3.31 3.42 -24.75
CA GLY A 635 2.21 4.29 -24.34
C GLY A 635 1.16 3.67 -23.42
N SER A 636 1.21 2.36 -23.16
CA SER A 636 0.38 1.74 -22.11
C SER A 636 0.85 2.16 -20.70
N SER A 637 -0.08 2.20 -19.74
CA SER A 637 0.24 2.51 -18.32
C SER A 637 1.27 1.55 -17.74
N ALA A 638 1.17 0.25 -18.06
CA ALA A 638 2.14 -0.77 -17.66
C ALA A 638 3.54 -0.50 -18.23
N ARG A 639 3.63 -0.02 -19.48
CA ARG A 639 4.92 0.32 -20.11
C ARG A 639 5.54 1.56 -19.47
N ALA A 640 4.74 2.61 -19.24
CA ALA A 640 5.18 3.83 -18.56
C ALA A 640 5.72 3.53 -17.15
N ARG A 641 5.07 2.63 -16.41
CA ARG A 641 5.55 2.14 -15.12
C ARG A 641 6.92 1.48 -15.21
N LEU A 642 7.13 0.59 -16.18
CA LEU A 642 8.43 -0.08 -16.37
C LEU A 642 9.54 0.91 -16.76
N ASP A 643 9.23 1.91 -17.58
CA ASP A 643 10.19 2.97 -17.91
C ASP A 643 10.56 3.80 -16.69
N ALA A 644 9.59 4.15 -15.85
CA ALA A 644 9.85 4.85 -14.59
C ALA A 644 10.74 4.01 -13.66
N VAL A 645 10.49 2.70 -13.54
CA VAL A 645 11.35 1.77 -12.77
C VAL A 645 12.77 1.70 -13.33
N ALA A 646 12.92 1.74 -14.66
CA ALA A 646 14.23 1.71 -15.30
C ALA A 646 15.00 3.03 -15.19
N ALA A 647 14.30 4.16 -15.06
CA ALA A 647 14.91 5.49 -15.06
C ALA A 647 15.59 5.86 -13.74
N THR A 648 15.13 5.33 -12.61
CA THR A 648 15.66 5.68 -11.28
C THR A 648 16.14 4.45 -10.51
N LEU A 649 17.24 4.63 -9.79
CA LEU A 649 17.73 3.66 -8.82
C LEU A 649 17.21 3.90 -7.41
N ASP A 650 16.65 5.09 -7.15
CA ASP A 650 16.21 5.54 -5.83
C ASP A 650 14.92 4.80 -5.41
N GLY A 651 15.02 4.03 -4.34
CA GLY A 651 13.88 3.30 -3.80
C GLY A 651 12.73 4.20 -3.31
N PHE A 652 13.01 5.43 -2.88
CA PHE A 652 11.99 6.40 -2.45
C PHE A 652 11.19 6.93 -3.63
N GLU A 653 11.85 7.32 -4.72
CA GLU A 653 11.15 7.75 -5.94
C GLU A 653 10.26 6.62 -6.49
N LEU A 654 10.76 5.38 -6.48
CA LEU A 654 9.99 4.21 -6.89
C LEU A 654 8.78 3.95 -6.00
N SER A 655 8.92 4.12 -4.68
CA SER A 655 7.81 3.96 -3.75
C SER A 655 6.71 5.00 -3.97
N ARG A 656 7.07 6.24 -4.32
CA ARG A 656 6.12 7.28 -4.69
C ARG A 656 5.37 6.90 -5.96
N ILE A 657 6.08 6.41 -6.98
CA ILE A 657 5.47 5.92 -8.23
C ILE A 657 4.54 4.72 -7.98
N ASP A 658 4.91 3.77 -7.09
CA ASP A 658 4.06 2.63 -6.72
C ASP A 658 2.76 3.09 -6.05
N LEU A 659 2.85 4.11 -5.18
CA LEU A 659 1.71 4.69 -4.47
C LEU A 659 0.85 5.62 -5.34
N GLU A 660 1.41 6.36 -6.28
CA GLU A 660 0.62 7.14 -7.25
C GLU A 660 -0.25 6.21 -8.13
N GLN A 661 0.23 4.98 -8.37
CA GLN A 661 -0.45 4.01 -9.23
C GLN A 661 -1.42 3.11 -8.49
N ARG A 662 -1.13 2.75 -7.23
CA ARG A 662 -2.08 2.07 -6.36
C ARG A 662 -3.00 3.14 -5.79
N ARG A 663 -4.31 3.08 -6.06
CA ARG A 663 -5.26 4.00 -5.40
C ARG A 663 -5.00 3.92 -3.89
N GLU A 664 -4.80 5.07 -3.24
CA GLU A 664 -4.30 5.19 -1.86
C GLU A 664 -5.08 4.30 -0.86
N GLY A 665 -6.37 4.09 -1.11
CA GLY A 665 -7.25 3.21 -0.34
C GLY A 665 -6.83 1.73 -0.28
N ASP A 666 -6.10 1.19 -1.26
CA ASP A 666 -5.64 -0.22 -1.25
C ASP A 666 -4.45 -0.43 -0.30
N VAL A 667 -3.57 0.57 -0.15
CA VAL A 667 -2.39 0.48 0.73
C VAL A 667 -2.79 0.68 2.19
N LEU A 668 -3.71 1.61 2.44
CA LEU A 668 -4.32 1.82 3.76
C LEU A 668 -5.24 0.65 4.14
N GLY A 669 -6.02 0.11 3.18
CA GLY A 669 -7.03 -0.93 3.41
C GLY A 669 -6.50 -2.36 3.55
N GLN A 670 -5.36 -2.73 2.95
CA GLN A 670 -4.77 -4.07 3.16
C GLN A 670 -4.03 -4.20 4.50
N ALA A 671 -3.38 -3.13 4.98
CA ALA A 671 -2.82 -3.08 6.33
C ALA A 671 -3.92 -3.07 7.42
N GLN A 672 -5.14 -2.69 7.04
CA GLN A 672 -6.32 -2.54 7.89
C GLN A 672 -7.49 -3.33 7.28
N SER A 673 -7.34 -4.66 7.12
CA SER A 673 -8.21 -5.56 6.33
C SER A 673 -9.71 -5.64 6.74
N GLY A 674 -10.28 -4.63 7.37
CA GLY A 674 -11.72 -4.42 7.57
C GLY A 674 -12.16 -2.96 7.60
N VAL A 675 -11.25 -1.99 7.44
CA VAL A 675 -11.53 -0.56 7.65
C VAL A 675 -11.81 0.09 6.29
N LYS A 676 -12.97 0.77 6.15
CA LYS A 676 -13.18 1.72 5.03
C LYS A 676 -12.00 2.69 5.06
N SER A 677 -11.34 3.01 3.93
CA SER A 677 -10.32 4.07 3.96
C SER A 677 -10.95 5.32 4.60
N SER A 678 -10.51 5.70 5.79
CA SER A 678 -11.10 6.78 6.58
C SER A 678 -10.84 8.15 5.96
N LEU A 679 -9.84 8.23 5.07
CA LEU A 679 -9.47 9.40 4.29
C LEU A 679 -10.36 9.51 3.06
N LYS A 680 -11.14 10.59 2.96
CA LYS A 680 -12.03 10.89 1.82
C LYS A 680 -11.52 12.08 1.01
N VAL A 681 -10.82 13.01 1.64
CA VAL A 681 -10.33 14.26 1.02
C VAL A 681 -8.81 14.35 1.08
N LEU A 682 -8.19 13.86 2.16
CA LEU A 682 -6.76 13.86 2.35
C LEU A 682 -6.07 12.87 1.40
N SER A 683 -5.17 13.38 0.56
CA SER A 683 -4.21 12.57 -0.18
C SER A 683 -2.93 12.43 0.62
N VAL A 684 -2.53 11.19 0.89
CA VAL A 684 -1.29 10.94 1.63
C VAL A 684 -0.06 11.38 0.82
N LEU A 685 -0.16 11.45 -0.50
CA LEU A 685 0.95 11.86 -1.37
C LEU A 685 1.00 13.37 -1.61
N GLU A 686 -0.14 13.98 -1.89
CA GLU A 686 -0.20 15.41 -2.23
C GLU A 686 -0.16 16.31 -0.99
N ASP A 687 -0.64 15.83 0.16
CA ASP A 687 -0.82 16.64 1.38
C ASP A 687 0.27 16.44 2.45
N GLU A 688 1.52 16.19 2.03
CA GLU A 688 2.65 15.93 2.95
C GLU A 688 2.81 17.01 4.03
N GLU A 689 2.77 18.28 3.61
CA GLU A 689 2.96 19.41 4.52
C GLU A 689 1.83 19.53 5.55
N ILE A 690 0.58 19.27 5.15
CA ILE A 690 -0.58 19.27 6.05
C ILE A 690 -0.43 18.16 7.08
N ILE A 691 -0.08 16.94 6.65
CA ILE A 691 0.11 15.79 7.56
C ILE A 691 1.26 16.04 8.53
N ALA A 692 2.38 16.60 8.06
CA ALA A 692 3.53 16.94 8.88
C ALA A 692 3.17 17.97 9.96
N THR A 693 2.51 19.07 9.55
CA THR A 693 2.11 20.13 10.48
C THR A 693 1.05 19.63 11.47
N ALA A 694 0.06 18.86 11.00
CA ALA A 694 -0.94 18.24 11.85
C ALA A 694 -0.32 17.29 12.88
N ARG A 695 0.74 16.56 12.53
CA ARG A 695 1.48 15.70 13.46
C ARG A 695 2.14 16.48 14.58
N GLU A 696 2.78 17.61 14.26
CA GLU A 696 3.41 18.46 15.28
C GLU A 696 2.37 19.03 16.25
N GLU A 697 1.26 19.53 15.71
CA GLU A 697 0.14 20.05 16.50
C GLU A 697 -0.50 18.97 17.37
N ALA A 698 -0.76 17.79 16.81
CA ALA A 698 -1.36 16.66 17.53
C ALA A 698 -0.42 16.15 18.64
N THR A 699 0.89 16.07 18.37
CA THR A 699 1.88 15.67 19.37
C THR A 699 1.94 16.69 20.52
N ARG A 700 1.89 17.98 20.21
CA ARG A 700 1.84 19.05 21.24
C ARG A 700 0.56 18.97 22.08
N LEU A 701 -0.58 18.72 21.43
CA LEU A 701 -1.87 18.59 22.10
C LEU A 701 -1.90 17.40 23.06
N VAL A 702 -1.51 16.21 22.58
CA VAL A 702 -1.52 14.98 23.39
C VAL A 702 -0.50 15.05 24.52
N ALA A 703 0.65 15.70 24.34
CA ALA A 703 1.61 15.90 25.42
C ALA A 703 1.04 16.76 26.56
N ALA A 704 0.15 17.71 26.26
CA ALA A 704 -0.49 18.57 27.25
C ALA A 704 -1.77 17.96 27.87
N ASP A 705 -2.58 17.27 27.06
CA ASP A 705 -3.83 16.61 27.49
C ASP A 705 -3.97 15.24 26.79
N PRO A 706 -3.34 14.18 27.33
CA PRO A 706 -3.40 12.85 26.73
C PRO A 706 -4.81 12.28 26.61
N THR A 707 -5.72 12.70 27.50
CA THR A 707 -7.11 12.22 27.56
C THR A 707 -8.07 13.05 26.71
N LEU A 708 -7.61 14.15 26.13
CA LEU A 708 -8.41 15.13 25.41
C LEU A 708 -9.63 15.60 26.22
N ALA A 709 -9.48 15.73 27.54
CA ALA A 709 -10.53 16.15 28.44
C ALA A 709 -11.02 17.58 28.14
N ALA A 710 -10.12 18.46 27.70
CA ALA A 710 -10.44 19.83 27.28
C ALA A 710 -11.06 19.91 25.88
N HIS A 711 -10.99 18.84 25.08
CA HIS A 711 -11.41 18.80 23.68
C HIS A 711 -12.45 17.69 23.44
N PRO A 712 -13.68 17.83 23.99
CA PRO A 712 -14.69 16.78 23.95
C PRO A 712 -15.18 16.43 22.54
N ALA A 713 -15.21 17.42 21.62
CA ALA A 713 -15.60 17.19 20.23
C ALA A 713 -14.57 16.30 19.50
N LEU A 714 -13.27 16.62 19.64
CA LEU A 714 -12.19 15.80 19.09
C LEU A 714 -12.21 14.37 19.64
N ARG A 715 -12.43 14.23 20.96
CA ARG A 715 -12.53 12.93 21.61
C ARG A 715 -13.72 12.11 21.11
N GLU A 716 -14.87 12.74 20.86
CA GLU A 716 -16.07 12.09 20.30
C GLU A 716 -15.80 11.60 18.87
N THR A 717 -15.15 12.42 18.03
CA THR A 717 -14.74 12.03 16.68
C THR A 717 -13.74 10.87 16.68
N LEU A 718 -12.76 10.88 17.59
CA LEU A 718 -11.78 9.80 17.74
C LEU A 718 -12.40 8.49 18.21
N ALA A 719 -13.35 8.54 19.16
CA ALA A 719 -14.06 7.36 19.63
C ALA A 719 -14.85 6.68 18.49
N GLY A 720 -15.48 7.48 17.62
CA GLY A 720 -16.17 6.96 16.43
C GLY A 720 -15.25 6.21 15.47
N LEU A 721 -14.01 6.68 15.28
CA LEU A 721 -13.01 5.99 14.46
C LEU A 721 -12.53 4.68 15.12
N LEU A 722 -12.25 4.71 16.43
CA LEU A 722 -11.72 3.54 17.16
C LEU A 722 -12.77 2.44 17.39
N ASP A 723 -14.05 2.78 17.49
CA ASP A 723 -15.12 1.79 17.63
C ASP A 723 -15.37 1.03 16.32
N GLU A 724 -15.15 1.64 15.15
CA GLU A 724 -15.12 0.94 13.86
C GLU A 724 -13.95 -0.06 13.80
N ASP A 725 -12.77 0.31 14.31
CA ASP A 725 -11.61 -0.58 14.42
C ASP A 725 -11.88 -1.77 15.37
N ARG A 726 -12.55 -1.52 16.51
CA ARG A 726 -12.90 -2.56 17.50
C ARG A 726 -14.02 -3.49 17.05
N ALA A 727 -15.04 -2.99 16.35
CA ALA A 727 -16.13 -3.83 15.83
C ALA A 727 -15.61 -4.86 14.82
N ALA A 728 -14.64 -4.48 13.97
CA ALA A 728 -13.97 -5.39 13.04
C ALA A 728 -13.08 -6.43 13.74
N PHE A 729 -12.52 -6.11 14.92
CA PHE A 729 -11.74 -7.03 15.74
C PHE A 729 -12.61 -8.17 16.33
N LEU A 730 -13.88 -7.88 16.65
CA LEU A 730 -14.83 -8.86 17.19
C LEU A 730 -15.46 -9.74 16.11
N ASP A 731 -15.67 -9.24 14.89
CA ASP A 731 -16.24 -10.00 13.77
C ASP A 731 -15.27 -11.02 13.15
N LYS A 732 -13.99 -10.99 13.54
CA LYS A 732 -12.95 -11.94 13.09
C LYS A 732 -12.48 -12.92 14.19
N GLY A 733 -13.11 -12.90 15.37
CA GLY A 733 -12.83 -13.78 16.51
C GLY A 733 -13.40 -15.19 16.36
#